data_AF-A0A6P7FGH9-F1
#
_entry.id   AF-A0A6P7FGH9-F1
#
_cell.length_a   1.000
_cell.length_b   1.000
_cell.length_c   1.000
_cell.angle_alpha   90.00
_cell.angle_beta   90.00
_cell.angle_gamma   90.00
#
_symmetry.space_group_name_H-M   'P 1'
#
loop_
_entity.id
_entity.type
_entity.pdbx_description
1 polymer ?
#
loop_
_entity_poly.entity_id
_entity_poly.type
_entity_poly.pdbx_seq_one_letter_code
_entity_poly.pdbx_strand_id
1 'polypeptide(L)'
;MPEESRKMLRFKNFRNKIKAPFVVYADLESALKRTGDPKKHQEHIPVAVEYFFRCSYDDTISFYSSYRGKDCMKWFADELNHLAENVSTVFMCPYDINMTSQQESDFHAATHCHICEQRFSLNDKKVRDHNHLTPEHNYRGPAHEGCNINYKDAHTIPVIFHNLSEYDAHFIINDIATHIKGSVDLLPITKEKYISFTKHIDDARIKFHFIDSFRFMASSLDKLSSYLTEYPNLRSQYTSLPEEHFHPLTKKGIMPYDYIDSYEKFTETSLPPIESFYNKLEDKPCPRRYYRRAKDVWSSFSCSTLGDYIDLYMKTDILLLADVFEQFRSSCLTTYNLDPAHYFTLPGFTWDAMLKYTKQELELLTDPDMFLLVERGIRGGLSQVCSKRRVHANNKYMESYDPSKPDSYLMYFDVNNQYGWAMSQFLPYGAFGWVDANIDVLSIPDDASEGYFLEVDLEYPQHVHDRHKDLPFCPQSLNPKTMLPPKRPREQTKLMATLHDKERYVIHYRTLKQALAHGLILKKIHRVLKFKQSTWLKSYIDLNTNLRKAAKNEFEKNLFKLMNNAVFGKTMENVRKRVDIKLISEWKGRYGAEARISSPLFKNATIFNENLVAVEMHREEIWLDKPIYVGMSILDLAKTTIYDFHYGYLDRRFGENFTTCYTDTDSVIVEIREKDPYEAMKTDCHQHFDTSDYPKDNSYGIPQVNKKVLGMMKDENNGCIMTDYIGLRSKLYTTKVAITDDDIKKLRGS
;
A
#
# COMPACT_ATOMS: atom_id res chain seq x y z
N MET A 1 11.44 -22.83 -9.99
CA MET A 1 11.24 -21.75 -10.98
C MET A 1 9.88 -21.95 -11.62
N PRO A 2 9.23 -20.92 -12.20
CA PRO A 2 8.03 -21.11 -13.01
C PRO A 2 8.30 -22.08 -14.17
N GLU A 3 7.31 -22.91 -14.50
CA GLU A 3 7.36 -23.77 -15.69
C GLU A 3 7.18 -22.94 -16.97
N GLU A 4 7.69 -23.43 -18.09
CA GLU A 4 7.57 -22.78 -19.40
C GLU A 4 6.10 -22.56 -19.80
N SER A 5 5.21 -23.49 -19.43
CA SER A 5 3.76 -23.40 -19.63
C SER A 5 3.09 -22.30 -18.81
N ARG A 6 3.74 -21.83 -17.73
CA ARG A 6 3.23 -20.87 -16.74
C ARG A 6 4.08 -19.61 -16.65
N LYS A 7 5.01 -19.39 -17.59
CA LYS A 7 5.91 -18.23 -17.57
C LYS A 7 5.20 -16.90 -17.82
N MET A 8 4.03 -16.90 -18.47
CA MET A 8 3.30 -15.66 -18.77
C MET A 8 2.41 -15.22 -17.59
N LEU A 9 2.79 -14.10 -16.98
CA LEU A 9 2.00 -13.37 -16.00
C LEU A 9 1.13 -12.33 -16.72
N ARG A 10 -0.18 -12.42 -16.53
CA ARG A 10 -1.19 -11.51 -17.10
C ARG A 10 -2.39 -11.42 -16.18
N PHE A 11 -3.27 -10.46 -16.40
CA PHE A 11 -4.53 -10.38 -15.67
C PHE A 11 -5.38 -11.63 -15.96
N LYS A 12 -5.84 -12.29 -14.88
CA LYS A 12 -6.66 -13.53 -14.95
C LYS A 12 -7.95 -13.44 -14.13
N ASN A 13 -8.02 -12.52 -13.17
CA ASN A 13 -9.09 -12.45 -12.18
C ASN A 13 -10.32 -11.68 -12.69
N PHE A 14 -10.84 -12.04 -13.85
CA PHE A 14 -11.98 -11.36 -14.47
C PHE A 14 -13.22 -11.34 -13.57
N ARG A 15 -13.45 -12.39 -12.77
CA ARG A 15 -14.56 -12.43 -11.79
C ARG A 15 -14.58 -11.24 -10.84
N ASN A 16 -13.42 -10.65 -10.53
CA ASN A 16 -13.31 -9.52 -9.61
C ASN A 16 -13.86 -8.20 -10.22
N LYS A 17 -14.28 -8.19 -11.50
CA LYS A 17 -15.05 -7.10 -12.11
C LYS A 17 -16.49 -7.06 -11.58
N ILE A 18 -17.03 -8.20 -11.13
CA ILE A 18 -18.38 -8.29 -10.56
C ILE A 18 -18.33 -7.71 -9.15
N LYS A 19 -19.23 -6.76 -8.83
CA LYS A 19 -19.37 -6.25 -7.47
C LYS A 19 -19.79 -7.39 -6.54
N ALA A 20 -19.06 -7.62 -5.44
CA ALA A 20 -19.42 -8.63 -4.45
C ALA A 20 -20.85 -8.37 -3.93
N PRO A 21 -21.78 -9.34 -4.09
CA PRO A 21 -23.19 -9.11 -3.84
C PRO A 21 -23.51 -8.91 -2.36
N PHE A 22 -22.78 -9.62 -1.50
CA PHE A 22 -22.98 -9.59 -0.05
C PHE A 22 -21.68 -9.18 0.64
N VAL A 23 -21.77 -8.26 1.59
CA VAL A 23 -20.64 -7.81 2.42
C VAL A 23 -21.12 -7.67 3.85
N VAL A 24 -20.30 -8.13 4.81
CA VAL A 24 -20.53 -7.91 6.23
C VAL A 24 -19.55 -6.84 6.70
N TYR A 25 -20.05 -5.78 7.34
CA TYR A 25 -19.24 -4.84 8.09
C TYR A 25 -19.39 -5.16 9.55
N ALA A 26 -18.30 -5.32 10.28
CA ALA A 26 -18.34 -5.77 11.67
C ALA A 26 -17.35 -4.99 12.52
N ASP A 27 -17.67 -4.88 13.81
CA ASP A 27 -16.85 -4.30 14.84
C ASP A 27 -17.14 -4.98 16.17
N LEU A 28 -16.18 -4.93 17.09
CA LEU A 28 -16.32 -5.48 18.43
C LEU A 28 -15.71 -4.54 19.45
N GLU A 29 -16.25 -4.57 20.65
CA GLU A 29 -15.70 -3.83 21.78
C GLU A 29 -15.38 -4.77 22.92
N SER A 30 -14.32 -4.44 23.65
CA SER A 30 -13.79 -5.26 24.74
C SER A 30 -13.71 -4.47 26.05
N ALA A 31 -14.01 -5.13 27.17
CA ALA A 31 -13.68 -4.62 28.48
C ALA A 31 -12.19 -4.85 28.78
N LEU A 32 -11.53 -3.82 29.32
CA LEU A 32 -10.09 -3.81 29.60
C LEU A 32 -9.82 -4.11 31.07
N LYS A 33 -9.77 -5.40 31.41
CA LYS A 33 -9.53 -5.85 32.77
C LYS A 33 -8.04 -5.76 33.10
N ARG A 34 -7.68 -5.03 34.16
CA ARG A 34 -6.26 -4.94 34.57
C ARG A 34 -5.77 -6.29 35.09
N THR A 35 -4.69 -6.78 34.51
CA THR A 35 -3.97 -7.96 35.00
C THR A 35 -2.79 -7.48 35.83
N GLY A 36 -2.65 -7.98 37.07
CA GLY A 36 -1.52 -7.65 37.95
C GLY A 36 -0.16 -8.18 37.46
N ASP A 37 -0.06 -8.59 36.20
CA ASP A 37 1.12 -9.14 35.56
C ASP A 37 1.94 -8.01 34.90
N PRO A 38 3.24 -7.85 35.22
CA PRO A 38 4.10 -6.86 34.60
C PRO A 38 4.37 -7.09 33.09
N LYS A 39 4.05 -8.27 32.53
CA LYS A 39 4.21 -8.58 31.09
C LYS A 39 2.92 -8.45 30.28
N LYS A 40 1.76 -8.46 30.93
CA LYS A 40 0.44 -8.29 30.32
C LYS A 40 -0.32 -7.34 31.23
N HIS A 41 -0.40 -6.06 30.89
CA HIS A 41 -0.99 -5.04 31.76
C HIS A 41 -2.53 -5.03 31.75
N GLN A 42 -3.15 -5.48 30.65
CA GLN A 42 -4.60 -5.56 30.49
C GLN A 42 -4.98 -6.87 29.76
N GLU A 43 -6.07 -7.47 30.20
CA GLU A 43 -6.79 -8.56 29.54
C GLU A 43 -8.01 -7.97 28.84
N HIS A 44 -8.12 -8.22 27.54
CA HIS A 44 -9.25 -7.78 26.72
C HIS A 44 -10.29 -8.89 26.72
N ILE A 45 -11.51 -8.57 27.16
CA ILE A 45 -12.64 -9.49 27.19
C ILE A 45 -13.69 -8.94 26.23
N PRO A 46 -14.00 -9.60 25.11
CA PRO A 46 -15.06 -9.16 24.21
C PRO A 46 -16.38 -9.02 24.97
N VAL A 47 -17.03 -7.87 24.84
CA VAL A 47 -18.27 -7.55 25.56
C VAL A 47 -19.45 -7.26 24.66
N ALA A 48 -19.18 -6.78 23.45
CA ALA A 48 -20.18 -6.46 22.46
C ALA A 48 -19.62 -6.71 21.07
N VAL A 49 -20.49 -7.15 20.17
CA VAL A 49 -20.20 -7.33 18.76
C VAL A 49 -21.42 -6.90 17.96
N GLU A 50 -21.17 -6.33 16.80
CA GLU A 50 -22.22 -5.96 15.87
C GLU A 50 -21.77 -6.14 14.44
N TYR A 51 -22.75 -6.23 13.56
CA TYR A 51 -22.51 -6.25 12.14
C TYR A 51 -23.64 -5.61 11.35
N PHE A 52 -23.28 -5.07 10.20
CA PHE A 52 -24.18 -4.63 9.16
C PHE A 52 -23.99 -5.49 7.92
N PHE A 53 -25.03 -6.24 7.56
CA PHE A 53 -25.08 -7.03 6.34
C PHE A 53 -25.59 -6.18 5.19
N ARG A 54 -24.77 -6.03 4.13
CA ARG A 54 -25.07 -5.22 2.96
C ARG A 54 -25.27 -6.10 1.72
N CYS A 55 -26.43 -6.00 1.10
CA CYS A 55 -26.77 -6.64 -0.18
C CYS A 55 -26.75 -5.63 -1.34
N SER A 56 -25.76 -5.70 -2.23
CA SER A 56 -25.50 -4.64 -3.22
C SER A 56 -26.54 -4.49 -4.34
N TYR A 57 -27.44 -5.45 -4.51
CA TYR A 57 -28.45 -5.45 -5.57
C TYR A 57 -29.89 -5.26 -5.06
N ASP A 58 -30.11 -5.38 -3.75
CA ASP A 58 -31.40 -5.15 -3.12
C ASP A 58 -31.20 -4.65 -1.68
N ASP A 59 -31.44 -3.36 -1.48
CA ASP A 59 -31.24 -2.69 -0.20
C ASP A 59 -32.19 -3.20 0.89
N THR A 60 -33.35 -3.79 0.52
CA THR A 60 -34.33 -4.32 1.48
C THR A 60 -33.83 -5.57 2.21
N ILE A 61 -32.84 -6.26 1.64
CA ILE A 61 -32.17 -7.41 2.24
C ILE A 61 -31.09 -6.96 3.24
N SER A 62 -30.67 -5.69 3.21
CA SER A 62 -29.61 -5.20 4.09
C SER A 62 -30.15 -4.95 5.50
N PHE A 63 -29.43 -5.40 6.53
CA PHE A 63 -29.87 -5.25 7.92
C PHE A 63 -28.70 -5.10 8.90
N TYR A 64 -29.00 -4.56 10.07
CA TYR A 64 -28.07 -4.38 11.19
C TYR A 64 -28.47 -5.29 12.35
N SER A 65 -27.48 -5.93 12.98
CA SER A 65 -27.65 -6.74 14.17
C SER A 65 -26.53 -6.47 15.18
N SER A 66 -26.85 -6.53 16.46
CA SER A 66 -25.89 -6.35 17.55
C SER A 66 -26.20 -7.22 18.75
N TYR A 67 -25.16 -7.55 19.51
CA TYR A 67 -25.30 -8.28 20.75
C TYR A 67 -24.24 -7.86 21.77
N ARG A 68 -24.69 -7.51 22.98
CA ARG A 68 -23.85 -7.22 24.14
C ARG A 68 -24.05 -8.32 25.19
N GLY A 69 -22.99 -9.09 25.45
CA GLY A 69 -23.03 -10.24 26.35
C GLY A 69 -21.67 -10.94 26.45
N LYS A 70 -21.53 -11.86 27.40
CA LYS A 70 -20.27 -12.63 27.63
C LYS A 70 -19.98 -13.65 26.53
N ASP A 71 -21.02 -14.04 25.81
CA ASP A 71 -21.02 -14.99 24.72
C ASP A 71 -21.16 -14.29 23.36
N CYS A 72 -20.82 -13.01 23.26
CA CYS A 72 -20.99 -12.23 22.03
C CYS A 72 -20.26 -12.84 20.83
N MET A 73 -19.05 -13.35 21.02
CA MET A 73 -18.30 -13.99 19.94
C MET A 73 -18.93 -15.30 19.46
N LYS A 74 -19.56 -16.05 20.37
CA LYS A 74 -20.33 -17.25 20.00
C LYS A 74 -21.58 -16.85 19.22
N TRP A 75 -22.32 -15.87 19.71
CA TRP A 75 -23.48 -15.33 18.99
C TRP A 75 -23.11 -14.88 17.57
N PHE A 76 -21.99 -14.16 17.41
CA PHE A 76 -21.52 -13.73 16.09
C PHE A 76 -21.15 -14.91 15.19
N ALA A 77 -20.53 -15.96 15.73
CA ALA A 77 -20.24 -17.18 14.98
C ALA A 77 -21.52 -17.90 14.51
N ASP A 78 -22.54 -17.97 15.36
CA ASP A 78 -23.85 -18.56 15.03
C ASP A 78 -24.57 -17.72 13.95
N GLU A 79 -24.53 -16.39 14.05
CA GLU A 79 -25.08 -15.49 13.04
C GLU A 79 -24.40 -15.65 11.68
N LEU A 80 -23.06 -15.79 11.64
CA LEU A 80 -22.34 -16.06 10.39
C LEU A 80 -22.74 -17.40 9.77
N ASN A 81 -23.01 -18.44 10.57
CA ASN A 81 -23.53 -19.70 10.05
C ASN A 81 -24.91 -19.55 9.43
N HIS A 82 -25.84 -18.87 10.12
CA HIS A 82 -27.17 -18.59 9.58
C HIS A 82 -27.11 -17.74 8.30
N LEU A 83 -26.24 -16.74 8.26
CA LEU A 83 -25.98 -15.97 7.04
C LEU A 83 -25.47 -16.84 5.90
N ALA A 84 -24.57 -17.80 6.17
CA ALA A 84 -24.06 -18.72 5.16
C ALA A 84 -25.17 -19.61 4.57
N GLU A 85 -26.07 -20.11 5.41
CA GLU A 85 -27.24 -20.91 4.97
C GLU A 85 -28.21 -20.08 4.11
N ASN A 86 -28.56 -18.89 4.58
CA ASN A 86 -29.46 -17.96 3.87
C ASN A 86 -28.89 -17.57 2.51
N VAL A 87 -27.62 -17.15 2.47
CA VAL A 87 -26.96 -16.75 1.22
C VAL A 87 -26.74 -17.94 0.29
N SER A 88 -26.43 -19.13 0.83
CA SER A 88 -26.34 -20.35 0.02
C SER A 88 -27.66 -20.67 -0.68
N THR A 89 -28.80 -20.43 -0.03
CA THR A 89 -30.13 -20.62 -0.62
C THR A 89 -30.37 -19.68 -1.80
N VAL A 90 -29.94 -18.41 -1.69
CA VAL A 90 -30.02 -17.45 -2.80
C VAL A 90 -29.25 -17.97 -4.02
N PHE A 91 -28.03 -18.50 -3.83
CA PHE A 91 -27.25 -19.05 -4.93
C PHE A 91 -27.80 -20.37 -5.50
N MET A 92 -28.67 -21.08 -4.78
CA MET A 92 -29.34 -22.29 -5.27
C MET A 92 -30.56 -22.00 -6.15
N CYS A 93 -31.07 -20.78 -6.14
CA CYS A 93 -32.24 -20.34 -6.91
C CYS A 93 -31.86 -19.27 -7.93
N PRO A 94 -31.01 -19.58 -8.94
CA PRO A 94 -30.62 -18.60 -9.94
C PRO A 94 -31.80 -18.22 -10.83
N TYR A 95 -31.92 -16.94 -11.16
CA TYR A 95 -32.89 -16.47 -12.16
C TYR A 95 -32.47 -16.87 -13.57
N ASP A 96 -33.45 -17.21 -14.41
CA ASP A 96 -33.24 -17.43 -15.84
C ASP A 96 -32.92 -16.12 -16.57
N ILE A 97 -32.21 -16.25 -17.68
CA ILE A 97 -31.86 -15.11 -18.53
C ILE A 97 -33.10 -14.44 -19.13
N ASN A 98 -33.15 -13.12 -19.05
CA ASN A 98 -34.16 -12.27 -19.66
C ASN A 98 -33.49 -11.31 -20.66
N MET A 99 -33.84 -11.45 -21.95
CA MET A 99 -33.29 -10.63 -23.05
C MET A 99 -34.41 -9.95 -23.84
N THR A 100 -34.18 -8.68 -24.20
CA THR A 100 -35.01 -7.98 -25.18
C THR A 100 -34.62 -8.37 -26.61
N SER A 101 -35.52 -8.19 -27.58
CA SER A 101 -35.23 -8.45 -28.99
C SER A 101 -34.04 -7.65 -29.53
N GLN A 102 -33.82 -6.43 -28.99
CA GLN A 102 -32.64 -5.63 -29.33
C GLN A 102 -31.35 -6.28 -28.82
N GLN A 103 -31.35 -6.76 -27.58
CA GLN A 103 -30.18 -7.45 -26.99
C GLN A 103 -29.85 -8.75 -27.72
N GLU A 104 -30.86 -9.46 -28.25
CA GLU A 104 -30.63 -10.63 -29.10
C GLU A 104 -29.96 -10.25 -30.42
N SER A 105 -30.44 -9.20 -31.09
CA SER A 105 -29.81 -8.68 -32.30
C SER A 105 -28.35 -8.26 -32.04
N ASP A 106 -28.12 -7.52 -30.95
CA ASP A 106 -26.78 -7.07 -30.55
C ASP A 106 -25.87 -8.24 -30.21
N PHE A 107 -26.39 -9.28 -29.56
CA PHE A 107 -25.65 -10.53 -29.30
C PHE A 107 -25.18 -11.19 -30.59
N HIS A 108 -26.05 -11.28 -31.61
CA HIS A 108 -25.69 -11.86 -32.90
C HIS A 108 -24.64 -11.02 -33.63
N ALA A 109 -24.78 -9.71 -33.63
CA ALA A 109 -23.84 -8.77 -34.25
C ALA A 109 -22.49 -8.65 -33.50
N ALA A 110 -22.45 -9.02 -32.22
CA ALA A 110 -21.25 -8.85 -31.41
C ALA A 110 -20.04 -9.65 -31.91
N THR A 111 -18.93 -8.94 -32.04
CA THR A 111 -17.63 -9.46 -32.51
C THR A 111 -16.62 -9.67 -31.39
N HIS A 112 -16.88 -9.15 -30.18
CA HIS A 112 -15.97 -9.22 -29.03
C HIS A 112 -16.71 -9.72 -27.79
N CYS A 113 -16.00 -10.45 -26.93
CA CYS A 113 -16.47 -10.88 -25.63
C CYS A 113 -16.46 -9.71 -24.63
N HIS A 114 -17.55 -9.47 -23.92
CA HIS A 114 -17.63 -8.35 -22.96
C HIS A 114 -16.79 -8.58 -21.67
N ILE A 115 -16.38 -9.83 -21.39
CA ILE A 115 -15.61 -10.19 -20.18
C ILE A 115 -14.12 -9.91 -20.39
N CYS A 116 -13.52 -10.58 -21.39
CA CYS A 116 -12.09 -10.50 -21.69
C CYS A 116 -11.75 -9.47 -22.78
N GLU A 117 -12.75 -8.90 -23.44
CA GLU A 117 -12.62 -7.88 -24.49
C GLU A 117 -11.90 -8.37 -25.76
N GLN A 118 -11.68 -9.68 -25.88
CA GLN A 118 -11.08 -10.30 -27.06
C GLN A 118 -12.13 -10.60 -28.13
N ARG A 119 -11.67 -10.63 -29.39
CA ARG A 119 -12.51 -11.02 -30.54
C ARG A 119 -12.89 -12.50 -30.45
N PHE A 120 -14.11 -12.82 -30.88
CA PHE A 120 -14.51 -14.19 -31.13
C PHE A 120 -13.82 -14.72 -32.40
N SER A 121 -13.13 -15.84 -32.29
CA SER A 121 -12.64 -16.61 -33.44
C SER A 121 -13.74 -17.52 -34.01
N LEU A 122 -13.54 -18.06 -35.21
CA LEU A 122 -14.50 -18.97 -35.86
C LEU A 122 -14.76 -20.25 -35.05
N ASN A 123 -13.81 -20.66 -34.20
CA ASN A 123 -13.91 -21.85 -33.37
C ASN A 123 -14.48 -21.56 -31.97
N ASP A 124 -14.68 -20.28 -31.62
CA ASP A 124 -15.18 -19.90 -30.31
C ASP A 124 -16.70 -20.08 -30.22
N LYS A 125 -17.14 -20.76 -29.17
CA LYS A 125 -18.56 -20.83 -28.82
C LYS A 125 -18.97 -19.55 -28.09
N LYS A 126 -19.72 -18.70 -28.78
CA LYS A 126 -20.32 -17.47 -28.24
C LYS A 126 -21.54 -17.81 -27.38
N VAL A 127 -21.50 -17.43 -26.09
CA VAL A 127 -22.55 -17.70 -25.10
C VAL A 127 -23.08 -16.41 -24.49
N ARG A 128 -24.25 -16.46 -23.86
CA ARG A 128 -24.93 -15.33 -23.21
C ARG A 128 -24.61 -15.33 -21.72
N ASP A 129 -23.89 -14.32 -21.26
CA ASP A 129 -23.65 -14.09 -19.83
C ASP A 129 -24.79 -13.27 -19.23
N HIS A 130 -25.18 -13.60 -17.99
CA HIS A 130 -26.22 -12.89 -17.27
C HIS A 130 -26.00 -12.96 -15.76
N ASN A 131 -26.66 -12.06 -15.04
CA ASN A 131 -26.73 -12.03 -13.59
C ASN A 131 -27.76 -13.05 -13.10
N HIS A 132 -27.36 -13.92 -12.19
CA HIS A 132 -28.25 -14.94 -11.64
C HIS A 132 -29.03 -14.45 -10.41
N LEU A 133 -28.69 -13.26 -9.88
CA LEU A 133 -29.25 -12.72 -8.63
C LEU A 133 -30.41 -11.75 -8.84
N THR A 134 -30.62 -11.27 -10.07
CA THR A 134 -31.70 -10.33 -10.40
C THR A 134 -32.60 -10.88 -11.52
N PRO A 135 -33.94 -10.70 -11.44
CA PRO A 135 -34.87 -11.20 -12.45
C PRO A 135 -34.92 -10.33 -13.71
N GLU A 136 -34.68 -9.02 -13.56
CA GLU A 136 -34.79 -8.03 -14.62
C GLU A 136 -33.41 -7.47 -14.99
N HIS A 137 -33.28 -7.01 -16.24
CA HIS A 137 -32.05 -6.44 -16.78
C HIS A 137 -30.81 -7.29 -16.52
N ASN A 138 -30.99 -8.61 -16.53
CA ASN A 138 -29.97 -9.53 -16.04
C ASN A 138 -28.97 -9.95 -17.13
N TYR A 139 -29.27 -9.75 -18.42
CA TYR A 139 -28.29 -9.98 -19.49
C TYR A 139 -27.12 -8.99 -19.43
N ARG A 140 -25.90 -9.53 -19.31
CA ARG A 140 -24.65 -8.75 -19.20
C ARG A 140 -23.96 -8.57 -20.55
N GLY A 141 -23.98 -9.60 -21.39
CA GLY A 141 -23.41 -9.50 -22.73
C GLY A 141 -22.93 -10.83 -23.34
N PRO A 142 -22.40 -10.77 -24.57
CA PRO A 142 -21.82 -11.92 -25.25
C PRO A 142 -20.47 -12.30 -24.60
N ALA A 143 -20.23 -13.59 -24.41
CA ALA A 143 -19.03 -14.11 -23.76
C ALA A 143 -18.45 -15.34 -24.48
N HIS A 144 -17.14 -15.56 -24.33
CA HIS A 144 -16.56 -16.88 -24.63
C HIS A 144 -17.08 -17.87 -23.60
N GLU A 145 -17.36 -19.12 -23.99
CA GLU A 145 -17.79 -20.18 -23.07
C GLU A 145 -16.87 -20.30 -21.85
N GLY A 146 -15.55 -20.36 -22.07
CA GLY A 146 -14.57 -20.43 -20.99
C GLY A 146 -14.52 -19.16 -20.12
N CYS A 147 -14.78 -17.97 -20.68
CA CYS A 147 -14.86 -16.74 -19.88
C CYS A 147 -16.11 -16.76 -18.99
N ASN A 148 -17.26 -17.13 -19.57
CA ASN A 148 -18.54 -17.21 -18.87
C ASN A 148 -18.48 -18.18 -17.67
N ILE A 149 -17.89 -19.36 -17.85
CA ILE A 149 -17.74 -20.35 -16.78
C ILE A 149 -16.92 -19.82 -15.60
N ASN A 150 -15.94 -18.95 -15.87
CA ASN A 150 -15.05 -18.36 -14.85
C ASN A 150 -15.57 -17.02 -14.30
N TYR A 151 -16.61 -16.44 -14.90
CA TYR A 151 -17.17 -15.13 -14.55
C TYR A 151 -18.44 -15.30 -13.71
N LYS A 152 -18.29 -15.96 -12.56
CA LYS A 152 -19.38 -16.27 -11.64
C LYS A 152 -19.37 -15.38 -10.42
N ASP A 153 -20.54 -15.15 -9.86
CA ASP A 153 -20.70 -14.44 -8.59
C ASP A 153 -19.91 -15.16 -7.50
N ALA A 154 -19.19 -14.40 -6.68
CA ALA A 154 -18.33 -14.98 -5.68
C ALA A 154 -19.19 -15.53 -4.53
N HIS A 155 -19.05 -16.83 -4.24
CA HIS A 155 -19.59 -17.45 -3.02
C HIS A 155 -18.74 -17.11 -1.78
N THR A 156 -18.13 -15.93 -1.81
CA THR A 156 -17.15 -15.44 -0.86
C THR A 156 -17.71 -14.16 -0.28
N ILE A 157 -18.01 -14.17 1.00
CA ILE A 157 -18.58 -13.02 1.69
C ILE A 157 -17.44 -12.32 2.44
N PRO A 158 -17.00 -11.14 2.00
CA PRO A 158 -16.06 -10.34 2.75
C PRO A 158 -16.68 -9.85 4.07
N VAL A 159 -15.97 -10.07 5.16
CA VAL A 159 -16.26 -9.55 6.50
C VAL A 159 -15.23 -8.49 6.82
N ILE A 160 -15.65 -7.24 6.86
CA ILE A 160 -14.77 -6.07 6.88
C ILE A 160 -14.76 -5.46 8.28
N PHE A 161 -13.56 -5.43 8.86
CA PHE A 161 -13.25 -4.72 10.10
C PHE A 161 -12.31 -3.56 9.79
N HIS A 162 -12.22 -2.58 10.69
CA HIS A 162 -11.23 -1.50 10.60
C HIS A 162 -10.10 -1.74 11.60
N ASN A 163 -8.87 -1.92 11.09
CA ASN A 163 -7.67 -2.25 11.88
C ASN A 163 -7.65 -3.65 12.51
N LEU A 164 -8.27 -4.63 11.84
CA LEU A 164 -8.33 -6.04 12.27
C LEU A 164 -6.95 -6.65 12.56
N SER A 165 -5.93 -6.30 11.77
CA SER A 165 -4.63 -6.98 11.77
C SER A 165 -3.81 -6.83 13.07
N GLU A 166 -4.15 -5.89 13.94
CA GLU A 166 -3.35 -5.54 15.11
C GLU A 166 -3.84 -6.18 16.41
N TYR A 167 -5.15 -6.10 16.69
CA TYR A 167 -5.71 -6.42 18.02
C TYR A 167 -6.79 -7.52 17.99
N ASP A 168 -7.83 -7.36 17.17
CA ASP A 168 -9.07 -8.16 17.30
C ASP A 168 -9.00 -9.54 16.67
N ALA A 169 -8.11 -9.73 15.69
CA ALA A 169 -8.00 -10.99 14.95
C ALA A 169 -7.78 -12.20 15.87
N HIS A 170 -7.08 -12.07 16.99
CA HIS A 170 -6.82 -13.21 17.88
C HIS A 170 -8.08 -13.73 18.59
N PHE A 171 -8.94 -12.83 19.08
CA PHE A 171 -10.19 -13.20 19.73
C PHE A 171 -11.19 -13.75 18.71
N ILE A 172 -11.35 -13.03 17.60
CA ILE A 172 -12.24 -13.43 16.51
C ILE A 172 -11.86 -14.81 15.97
N ILE A 173 -10.58 -15.04 15.68
CA ILE A 173 -10.11 -16.31 15.15
C ILE A 173 -10.39 -17.45 16.13
N ASN A 174 -10.17 -17.26 17.43
CA ASN A 174 -10.36 -18.35 18.38
C ASN A 174 -11.81 -18.84 18.41
N ASP A 175 -12.76 -17.93 18.59
CA ASP A 175 -14.17 -18.30 18.69
C ASP A 175 -14.73 -18.75 17.34
N ILE A 176 -14.40 -18.08 16.23
CA ILE A 176 -14.87 -18.47 14.90
C ILE A 176 -14.24 -19.79 14.43
N ALA A 177 -12.97 -20.06 14.75
CA ALA A 177 -12.32 -21.32 14.38
C ALA A 177 -12.90 -22.52 15.15
N THR A 178 -13.32 -22.32 16.40
CA THR A 178 -13.79 -23.39 17.28
C THR A 178 -15.31 -23.63 17.20
N HIS A 179 -16.12 -22.59 17.06
CA HIS A 179 -17.59 -22.70 17.09
C HIS A 179 -18.20 -23.06 15.73
N ILE A 180 -17.56 -22.64 14.64
CA ILE A 180 -18.01 -22.95 13.29
C ILE A 180 -17.24 -24.16 12.78
N LYS A 181 -17.91 -25.17 12.22
CA LYS A 181 -17.21 -26.29 11.54
C LYS A 181 -16.58 -25.84 10.23
N GLY A 182 -15.45 -26.44 9.90
CA GLY A 182 -14.73 -26.20 8.66
C GLY A 182 -13.38 -25.52 8.84
N SER A 183 -12.59 -25.58 7.77
CA SER A 183 -11.18 -25.16 7.81
C SER A 183 -11.00 -23.64 7.88
N VAL A 184 -9.89 -23.21 8.50
CA VAL A 184 -9.45 -21.80 8.50
C VAL A 184 -8.14 -21.69 7.73
N ASP A 185 -8.15 -20.91 6.66
CA ASP A 185 -6.93 -20.53 5.95
C ASP A 185 -6.42 -19.18 6.47
N LEU A 186 -5.13 -19.12 6.80
CA LEU A 186 -4.48 -17.88 7.23
C LEU A 186 -3.59 -17.28 6.14
N LEU A 187 -3.55 -15.94 6.12
CA LEU A 187 -2.49 -15.17 5.48
C LEU A 187 -1.62 -14.50 6.56
N PRO A 188 -0.63 -15.20 7.13
CA PRO A 188 0.14 -14.70 8.26
C PRO A 188 1.27 -13.76 7.84
N ILE A 189 1.58 -12.78 8.70
CA ILE A 189 2.85 -12.04 8.72
C ILE A 189 3.79 -12.69 9.73
N THR A 190 3.28 -12.94 10.93
CA THR A 190 3.95 -13.65 12.01
C THR A 190 2.94 -14.62 12.65
N LYS A 191 3.35 -15.33 13.71
CA LYS A 191 2.45 -16.13 14.55
C LYS A 191 1.39 -15.29 15.29
N GLU A 192 1.61 -13.98 15.41
CA GLU A 192 0.81 -13.05 16.21
C GLU A 192 0.21 -11.92 15.37
N LYS A 193 0.46 -11.88 14.06
CA LYS A 193 -0.12 -10.88 13.16
C LYS A 193 -0.52 -11.53 11.86
N TYR A 194 -1.80 -11.42 11.54
CA TYR A 194 -2.41 -11.97 10.34
C TYR A 194 -2.86 -10.82 9.42
N ILE A 195 -2.60 -10.93 8.11
CA ILE A 195 -3.14 -9.99 7.11
C ILE A 195 -4.65 -10.20 6.99
N SER A 196 -5.08 -11.45 7.00
CA SER A 196 -6.45 -11.90 6.83
C SER A 196 -6.55 -13.38 7.18
N PHE A 197 -7.76 -13.83 7.47
CA PHE A 197 -8.09 -15.24 7.53
C PHE A 197 -9.39 -15.51 6.77
N THR A 198 -9.52 -16.74 6.28
CA THR A 198 -10.69 -17.23 5.57
C THR A 198 -11.29 -18.36 6.36
N LYS A 199 -12.58 -18.26 6.66
CA LYS A 199 -13.35 -19.37 7.23
C LYS A 199 -14.12 -20.06 6.11
N HIS A 200 -13.88 -21.36 5.93
CA HIS A 200 -14.72 -22.21 5.09
C HIS A 200 -15.79 -22.86 5.96
N ILE A 201 -17.02 -22.88 5.43
CA ILE A 201 -18.15 -23.56 6.06
C ILE A 201 -18.29 -24.91 5.34
N ASP A 202 -18.25 -26.03 6.06
CA ASP A 202 -18.29 -27.36 5.41
C ASP A 202 -19.66 -27.65 4.78
N ASP A 203 -20.73 -27.23 5.46
CA ASP A 203 -22.12 -27.53 5.09
C ASP A 203 -22.73 -26.52 4.11
N ALA A 204 -22.10 -25.34 3.95
CA ALA A 204 -22.51 -24.30 3.00
C ALA A 204 -21.40 -24.10 1.96
N ARG A 205 -21.74 -23.94 0.68
CA ARG A 205 -20.76 -23.61 -0.37
C ARG A 205 -20.28 -22.15 -0.28
N ILE A 206 -20.24 -21.58 0.92
CA ILE A 206 -19.90 -20.20 1.26
C ILE A 206 -18.62 -20.19 2.08
N LYS A 207 -17.81 -19.15 1.85
CA LYS A 207 -16.65 -18.86 2.69
C LYS A 207 -16.63 -17.39 3.10
N PHE A 208 -16.24 -17.13 4.33
CA PHE A 208 -16.08 -15.77 4.85
C PHE A 208 -14.62 -15.34 4.72
N HIS A 209 -14.38 -14.13 4.20
CA HIS A 209 -13.04 -13.54 4.09
C HIS A 209 -12.95 -12.35 5.02
N PHE A 210 -12.18 -12.49 6.10
CA PHE A 210 -12.00 -11.41 7.06
C PHE A 210 -10.95 -10.44 6.54
N ILE A 211 -11.37 -9.22 6.22
CA ILE A 211 -10.55 -8.21 5.55
C ILE A 211 -10.40 -7.00 6.46
N ASP A 212 -9.18 -6.49 6.50
CA ASP A 212 -8.86 -5.25 7.21
C ASP A 212 -8.94 -4.05 6.26
N SER A 213 -9.96 -3.20 6.44
CA SER A 213 -10.13 -1.99 5.63
C SER A 213 -8.94 -1.03 5.74
N PHE A 214 -8.18 -1.04 6.85
CA PHE A 214 -7.00 -0.19 7.04
C PHE A 214 -5.87 -0.57 6.06
N ARG A 215 -5.83 -1.82 5.58
CA ARG A 215 -4.89 -2.28 4.53
C ARG A 215 -5.23 -1.75 3.14
N PHE A 216 -6.40 -1.15 2.98
CA PHE A 216 -6.83 -0.42 1.79
C PHE A 216 -6.73 1.09 1.99
N MET A 217 -7.15 1.55 3.16
CA MET A 217 -7.33 2.95 3.51
C MET A 217 -6.62 3.23 4.83
N ALA A 218 -5.30 3.45 4.77
CA ALA A 218 -4.43 3.63 5.94
C ALA A 218 -4.64 5.01 6.61
N SER A 219 -5.83 5.23 7.16
CA SER A 219 -6.28 6.43 7.86
C SER A 219 -7.35 6.04 8.88
N SER A 220 -7.50 6.83 9.95
CA SER A 220 -8.56 6.59 10.92
C SER A 220 -9.95 6.73 10.30
N LEU A 221 -10.91 5.96 10.82
CA LEU A 221 -12.31 6.05 10.41
C LEU A 221 -12.87 7.47 10.54
N ASP A 222 -12.54 8.21 11.60
CA ASP A 222 -12.97 9.62 11.79
C ASP A 222 -12.51 10.52 10.64
N LYS A 223 -11.25 10.37 10.21
CA LYS A 223 -10.72 11.14 9.07
C LYS A 223 -11.38 10.70 7.76
N LEU A 224 -11.60 9.40 7.56
CA LEU A 224 -12.23 8.87 6.36
C LEU A 224 -13.70 9.29 6.22
N SER A 225 -14.49 9.16 7.29
CA SER A 225 -15.89 9.56 7.28
C SER A 225 -16.05 11.06 7.08
N SER A 226 -15.14 11.88 7.60
CA SER A 226 -15.17 13.34 7.40
C SER A 226 -15.10 13.79 5.93
N TYR A 227 -14.66 12.91 5.01
CA TYR A 227 -14.63 13.19 3.57
C TYR A 227 -15.92 12.82 2.84
N LEU A 228 -16.83 12.13 3.50
CA LEU A 228 -18.13 11.78 2.94
C LEU A 228 -19.08 12.98 2.95
N THR A 229 -19.77 13.17 1.83
CA THR A 229 -20.88 14.13 1.70
C THR A 229 -22.23 13.49 1.99
N GLU A 230 -22.34 12.18 1.79
CA GLU A 230 -23.56 11.39 1.92
C GLU A 230 -23.27 10.11 2.71
N TYR A 231 -24.28 9.67 3.46
CA TYR A 231 -24.19 8.52 4.38
C TYR A 231 -25.40 7.60 4.16
N PRO A 232 -25.53 6.93 3.00
CA PRO A 232 -26.73 6.19 2.64
C PRO A 232 -27.03 5.02 3.59
N ASN A 233 -26.03 4.26 4.01
CA ASN A 233 -26.22 3.14 4.92
C ASN A 233 -26.59 3.66 6.32
N LEU A 234 -25.89 4.68 6.83
CA LEU A 234 -26.27 5.31 8.10
C LEU A 234 -27.69 5.89 8.04
N ARG A 235 -28.04 6.65 6.98
CA ARG A 235 -29.36 7.28 6.85
C ARG A 235 -30.48 6.25 6.72
N SER A 236 -30.23 5.11 6.10
CA SER A 236 -31.21 4.01 6.01
C SER A 236 -31.67 3.52 7.39
N GLN A 237 -30.79 3.58 8.40
CA GLN A 237 -31.09 3.13 9.76
C GLN A 237 -31.76 4.21 10.63
N TYR A 238 -31.81 5.46 10.14
CA TYR A 238 -32.33 6.62 10.86
C TYR A 238 -33.22 7.48 9.94
N THR A 239 -34.07 6.86 9.11
CA THR A 239 -34.83 7.57 8.06
C THR A 239 -35.75 8.66 8.60
N SER A 240 -36.33 8.45 9.79
CA SER A 240 -37.26 9.38 10.46
C SER A 240 -36.56 10.45 11.31
N LEU A 241 -35.23 10.41 11.42
CA LEU A 241 -34.48 11.32 12.29
C LEU A 241 -34.32 12.71 11.62
N PRO A 242 -34.65 13.81 12.31
CA PRO A 242 -34.41 15.16 11.81
C PRO A 242 -32.92 15.42 11.56
N GLU A 243 -32.62 16.31 10.60
CA GLU A 243 -31.24 16.57 10.16
C GLU A 243 -30.34 17.10 11.29
N GLU A 244 -30.90 17.89 12.21
CA GLU A 244 -30.20 18.42 13.38
C GLU A 244 -29.70 17.32 14.33
N HIS A 245 -30.46 16.23 14.45
CA HIS A 245 -30.12 15.07 15.28
C HIS A 245 -29.30 14.02 14.51
N PHE A 246 -29.37 14.03 13.18
CA PHE A 246 -28.58 13.15 12.32
C PHE A 246 -27.13 13.61 12.18
N HIS A 247 -26.90 14.92 12.04
CA HIS A 247 -25.56 15.47 11.82
C HIS A 247 -24.51 15.03 12.88
N PRO A 248 -24.82 14.95 14.18
CA PRO A 248 -23.91 14.40 15.18
C PRO A 248 -23.43 12.96 14.90
N LEU A 249 -24.27 12.11 14.29
CA LEU A 249 -23.96 10.70 13.99
C LEU A 249 -23.01 10.53 12.80
N THR A 250 -22.90 11.55 11.93
CA THR A 250 -22.00 11.53 10.76
C THR A 250 -20.52 11.59 11.12
N LYS A 251 -20.20 11.84 12.40
CA LYS A 251 -18.83 11.98 12.90
C LYS A 251 -18.57 10.89 13.92
N LYS A 252 -17.39 10.26 13.87
CA LYS A 252 -17.00 9.19 14.81
C LYS A 252 -17.20 9.66 16.25
N GLY A 253 -17.86 8.83 17.07
CA GLY A 253 -18.13 9.15 18.48
C GLY A 253 -16.87 9.11 19.35
N ILE A 254 -17.03 9.22 20.68
CA ILE A 254 -15.94 8.94 21.63
C ILE A 254 -16.39 7.91 22.65
N MET A 255 -15.49 7.01 23.04
CA MET A 255 -15.74 5.99 24.06
C MET A 255 -14.67 6.04 25.16
N PRO A 256 -15.03 5.86 26.44
CA PRO A 256 -14.05 5.83 27.53
C PRO A 256 -13.47 4.41 27.68
N TYR A 257 -12.60 4.01 26.75
CA TYR A 257 -12.03 2.65 26.65
C TYR A 257 -11.47 2.10 27.97
N ASP A 258 -10.60 2.87 28.64
CA ASP A 258 -9.95 2.47 29.89
C ASP A 258 -10.88 2.42 31.11
N TYR A 259 -12.05 3.05 31.01
CA TYR A 259 -13.06 3.07 32.07
C TYR A 259 -13.94 1.82 32.04
N ILE A 260 -14.09 1.21 30.86
CA ILE A 260 -14.88 -0.01 30.66
C ILE A 260 -13.99 -1.20 31.00
N ASP A 261 -13.90 -1.53 32.29
CA ASP A 261 -13.11 -2.65 32.81
C ASP A 261 -13.95 -3.86 33.23
N SER A 262 -15.28 -3.72 33.19
CA SER A 262 -16.23 -4.69 33.75
C SER A 262 -17.64 -4.52 33.15
N TYR A 263 -18.48 -5.56 33.24
CA TYR A 263 -19.83 -5.54 32.67
C TYR A 263 -20.79 -4.62 33.43
N GLU A 264 -20.54 -4.44 34.72
CA GLU A 264 -21.35 -3.62 35.60
C GLU A 264 -21.37 -2.15 35.11
N LYS A 265 -20.29 -1.69 34.46
CA LYS A 265 -20.17 -0.34 33.89
C LYS A 265 -21.24 0.00 32.86
N PHE A 266 -21.72 -0.99 32.10
CA PHE A 266 -22.78 -0.76 31.11
C PHE A 266 -24.12 -0.38 31.74
N THR A 267 -24.33 -0.69 33.02
CA THR A 267 -25.57 -0.37 33.74
C THR A 267 -25.56 1.02 34.38
N GLU A 268 -24.43 1.75 34.30
CA GLU A 268 -24.33 3.10 34.87
C GLU A 268 -25.28 4.07 34.17
N THR A 269 -26.08 4.81 34.93
CA THR A 269 -27.16 5.68 34.42
C THR A 269 -26.70 7.10 34.07
N SER A 270 -25.39 7.32 33.98
CA SER A 270 -24.80 8.63 33.70
C SER A 270 -23.56 8.49 32.84
N LEU A 271 -23.36 9.43 31.92
CA LEU A 271 -22.11 9.52 31.17
C LEU A 271 -20.93 9.76 32.14
N PRO A 272 -19.83 8.97 32.06
CA PRO A 272 -18.65 9.15 32.89
C PRO A 272 -18.05 10.56 32.76
N PRO A 273 -17.33 11.05 33.78
CA PRO A 273 -16.70 12.36 33.75
C PRO A 273 -15.61 12.44 32.67
N ILE A 274 -15.24 13.65 32.22
CA ILE A 274 -14.34 13.85 31.06
C ILE A 274 -12.95 13.21 31.27
N GLU A 275 -12.52 13.12 32.54
CA GLU A 275 -11.26 12.51 32.95
C GLU A 275 -11.22 11.02 32.64
N SER A 276 -12.37 10.34 32.61
CA SER A 276 -12.49 8.92 32.23
C SER A 276 -12.30 8.69 30.73
N PHE A 277 -12.32 9.74 29.91
CA PHE A 277 -12.05 9.68 28.47
C PHE A 277 -10.58 9.97 28.13
N TYR A 278 -9.68 9.91 29.12
CA TYR A 278 -8.25 10.10 28.90
C TYR A 278 -7.70 9.02 27.95
N ASN A 279 -6.99 9.43 26.90
CA ASN A 279 -6.38 8.51 25.96
C ASN A 279 -4.96 8.16 26.45
N LYS A 280 -4.80 6.99 27.07
CA LYS A 280 -3.48 6.52 27.55
C LYS A 280 -2.52 6.14 26.42
N LEU A 281 -3.03 5.75 25.24
CA LEU A 281 -2.19 5.39 24.09
C LEU A 281 -1.44 6.61 23.55
N GLU A 282 -2.09 7.77 23.56
CA GLU A 282 -1.51 9.04 23.13
C GLU A 282 -0.99 9.91 24.28
N ASP A 283 -1.23 9.51 25.53
CA ASP A 283 -0.97 10.27 26.75
C ASP A 283 -1.61 11.69 26.70
N LYS A 284 -2.88 11.75 26.28
CA LYS A 284 -3.61 13.02 26.06
C LYS A 284 -4.99 13.06 26.71
N PRO A 285 -5.40 14.21 27.26
CA PRO A 285 -6.77 14.40 27.76
C PRO A 285 -7.77 14.49 26.61
N CYS A 286 -9.02 14.09 26.88
CA CYS A 286 -10.12 14.27 25.93
C CYS A 286 -10.39 15.76 25.65
N PRO A 287 -10.35 16.22 24.39
CA PRO A 287 -10.69 17.60 24.08
C PRO A 287 -12.15 17.90 24.41
N ARG A 288 -12.40 19.01 25.12
CA ARG A 288 -13.74 19.41 25.63
C ARG A 288 -14.85 19.38 24.57
N ARG A 289 -14.52 19.68 23.31
CA ARG A 289 -15.47 19.65 22.18
C ARG A 289 -16.08 18.26 21.94
N TYR A 290 -15.27 17.20 22.07
CA TYR A 290 -15.73 15.83 21.84
C TYR A 290 -16.61 15.36 22.99
N TYR A 291 -16.27 15.71 24.23
CA TYR A 291 -17.07 15.39 25.40
C TYR A 291 -18.42 16.14 25.42
N ARG A 292 -18.47 17.40 24.97
CA ARG A 292 -19.75 18.11 24.79
C ARG A 292 -20.66 17.36 23.81
N ARG A 293 -20.13 16.97 22.65
CA ARG A 293 -20.89 16.18 21.67
C ARG A 293 -21.38 14.85 22.26
N ALA A 294 -20.57 14.17 23.07
CA ALA A 294 -21.01 12.95 23.75
C ALA A 294 -22.22 13.19 24.67
N LYS A 295 -22.26 14.32 25.40
CA LYS A 295 -23.44 14.73 26.19
C LYS A 295 -24.66 15.06 25.33
N ASP A 296 -24.42 15.73 24.19
CA ASP A 296 -25.50 16.08 23.27
C ASP A 296 -26.12 14.81 22.66
N VAL A 297 -25.30 13.83 22.27
CA VAL A 297 -25.74 12.51 21.80
C VAL A 297 -26.48 11.76 22.90
N TRP A 298 -25.92 11.68 24.10
CA TRP A 298 -26.57 11.04 25.26
C TRP A 298 -27.99 11.58 25.48
N SER A 299 -28.13 12.92 25.45
CA SER A 299 -29.40 13.59 25.71
C SER A 299 -30.37 13.45 24.52
N SER A 300 -29.89 13.65 23.29
CA SER A 300 -30.72 13.63 22.07
C SER A 300 -31.28 12.25 21.77
N PHE A 301 -30.54 11.19 22.09
CA PHE A 301 -30.97 9.81 21.87
C PHE A 301 -31.57 9.16 23.13
N SER A 302 -31.80 9.95 24.18
CA SER A 302 -32.41 9.49 25.44
C SER A 302 -31.70 8.27 26.05
N CYS A 303 -30.36 8.23 25.97
CA CYS A 303 -29.56 7.16 26.57
C CYS A 303 -29.82 7.11 28.08
N SER A 304 -30.31 5.97 28.56
CA SER A 304 -30.61 5.78 29.98
C SER A 304 -29.44 5.15 30.73
N THR A 305 -28.62 4.39 30.00
CA THR A 305 -27.44 3.70 30.53
C THR A 305 -26.22 3.93 29.64
N LEU A 306 -25.01 3.72 30.21
CA LEU A 306 -23.76 3.71 29.44
C LEU A 306 -23.79 2.65 28.35
N GLY A 307 -24.51 1.56 28.57
CA GLY A 307 -24.82 0.57 27.55
C GLY A 307 -25.52 1.16 26.33
N ASP A 308 -26.60 1.89 26.51
CA ASP A 308 -27.35 2.48 25.39
C ASP A 308 -26.46 3.42 24.56
N TYR A 309 -25.58 4.17 25.23
CA TYR A 309 -24.61 5.05 24.57
C TYR A 309 -23.57 4.26 23.77
N ILE A 310 -23.06 3.15 24.31
CA ILE A 310 -22.07 2.32 23.63
C ILE A 310 -22.68 1.57 22.44
N ASP A 311 -23.90 1.05 22.56
CA ASP A 311 -24.60 0.41 21.44
C ASP A 311 -24.83 1.41 20.30
N LEU A 312 -25.18 2.66 20.63
CA LEU A 312 -25.31 3.72 19.62
C LEU A 312 -23.95 4.07 19.00
N TYR A 313 -22.91 4.19 19.82
CA TYR A 313 -21.54 4.47 19.38
C TYR A 313 -21.06 3.43 18.36
N MET A 314 -21.14 2.14 18.73
CA MET A 314 -20.71 1.05 17.87
C MET A 314 -21.54 1.08 16.57
N LYS A 315 -22.88 1.14 16.67
CA LYS A 315 -23.76 1.17 15.49
C LYS A 315 -23.38 2.27 14.51
N THR A 316 -23.08 3.47 15.01
CA THR A 316 -22.64 4.57 14.15
C THR A 316 -21.29 4.27 13.50
N ASP A 317 -20.34 3.70 14.22
CA ASP A 317 -19.02 3.37 13.71
C ASP A 317 -19.08 2.31 12.59
N ILE A 318 -19.86 1.25 12.73
CA ILE A 318 -20.03 0.25 11.66
C ILE A 318 -20.72 0.85 10.43
N LEU A 319 -21.77 1.65 10.62
CA LEU A 319 -22.49 2.25 9.50
C LEU A 319 -21.62 3.27 8.76
N LEU A 320 -20.80 4.03 9.49
CA LEU A 320 -19.78 4.90 8.91
C LEU A 320 -18.72 4.08 8.15
N LEU A 321 -18.27 2.95 8.69
CA LEU A 321 -17.34 2.05 8.00
C LEU A 321 -17.96 1.51 6.70
N ALA A 322 -19.23 1.11 6.74
CA ALA A 322 -19.97 0.65 5.58
C ALA A 322 -20.05 1.75 4.50
N ASP A 323 -20.44 2.97 4.86
CA ASP A 323 -20.50 4.11 3.93
C ASP A 323 -19.14 4.44 3.32
N VAL A 324 -18.09 4.52 4.14
CA VAL A 324 -16.71 4.78 3.68
C VAL A 324 -16.25 3.71 2.69
N PHE A 325 -16.42 2.43 3.04
CA PHE A 325 -15.93 1.34 2.21
C PHE A 325 -16.78 1.14 0.95
N GLU A 326 -18.10 1.31 1.01
CA GLU A 326 -18.97 1.24 -0.18
C GLU A 326 -18.67 2.38 -1.17
N GLN A 327 -18.39 3.59 -0.69
CA GLN A 327 -17.94 4.68 -1.55
C GLN A 327 -16.58 4.36 -2.19
N PHE A 328 -15.66 3.79 -1.40
CA PHE A 328 -14.36 3.34 -1.91
C PHE A 328 -14.51 2.24 -2.98
N ARG A 329 -15.36 1.24 -2.75
CA ARG A 329 -15.70 0.18 -3.72
C ARG A 329 -16.24 0.77 -5.02
N SER A 330 -17.20 1.69 -4.91
CA SER A 330 -17.84 2.33 -6.06
C SER A 330 -16.85 3.18 -6.87
N SER A 331 -15.96 3.90 -6.19
CA SER A 331 -14.88 4.67 -6.82
C SER A 331 -13.89 3.77 -7.54
N CYS A 332 -13.51 2.64 -6.94
CA CYS A 332 -12.62 1.65 -7.54
C CYS A 332 -13.24 0.94 -8.75
N LEU A 333 -14.52 0.59 -8.67
CA LEU A 333 -15.28 0.01 -9.78
C LEU A 333 -15.40 0.99 -10.94
N THR A 334 -15.67 2.26 -10.67
CA THR A 334 -15.76 3.29 -11.72
C THR A 334 -14.39 3.52 -12.39
N THR A 335 -13.33 3.56 -11.60
CA THR A 335 -11.99 3.94 -12.08
C THR A 335 -11.24 2.77 -12.73
N TYR A 336 -11.26 1.60 -12.10
CA TYR A 336 -10.46 0.43 -12.48
C TYR A 336 -11.32 -0.77 -12.94
N ASN A 337 -12.63 -0.70 -12.72
CA ASN A 337 -13.59 -1.75 -13.05
C ASN A 337 -13.19 -3.09 -12.39
N LEU A 338 -12.80 -2.98 -11.12
CA LEU A 338 -12.50 -4.07 -10.20
C LEU A 338 -13.04 -3.69 -8.82
N ASP A 339 -13.63 -4.64 -8.12
CA ASP A 339 -14.13 -4.44 -6.78
C ASP A 339 -13.05 -4.80 -5.74
N PRO A 340 -12.62 -3.85 -4.87
CA PRO A 340 -11.61 -4.12 -3.86
C PRO A 340 -12.05 -5.15 -2.81
N ALA A 341 -13.35 -5.42 -2.66
CA ALA A 341 -13.88 -6.41 -1.72
C ALA A 341 -13.47 -7.87 -2.04
N HIS A 342 -12.96 -8.14 -3.25
CA HIS A 342 -12.40 -9.45 -3.63
C HIS A 342 -10.91 -9.62 -3.30
N TYR A 343 -10.28 -8.61 -2.69
CA TYR A 343 -8.85 -8.59 -2.41
C TYR A 343 -8.60 -8.50 -0.91
N PHE A 344 -7.39 -8.89 -0.48
CA PHE A 344 -6.98 -8.79 0.92
C PHE A 344 -6.30 -7.46 1.27
N THR A 345 -5.68 -6.80 0.28
CA THR A 345 -4.88 -5.59 0.50
C THR A 345 -4.86 -4.71 -0.76
N LEU A 346 -4.57 -3.41 -0.58
CA LEU A 346 -4.40 -2.49 -1.71
C LEU A 346 -3.30 -2.91 -2.70
N PRO A 347 -2.11 -3.42 -2.26
CA PRO A 347 -1.10 -3.89 -3.20
C PRO A 347 -1.54 -5.05 -4.07
N GLY A 348 -2.40 -5.95 -3.57
CA GLY A 348 -3.00 -7.01 -4.37
C GLY A 348 -3.95 -6.42 -5.43
N PHE A 349 -4.83 -5.51 -4.99
CA PHE A 349 -5.79 -4.83 -5.85
C PHE A 349 -5.13 -4.03 -6.98
N THR A 350 -4.17 -3.14 -6.66
CA THR A 350 -3.50 -2.29 -7.65
C THR A 350 -2.70 -3.09 -8.68
N TRP A 351 -2.14 -4.24 -8.29
CA TRP A 351 -1.40 -5.11 -9.20
C TRP A 351 -2.30 -5.65 -10.30
N ASP A 352 -3.49 -6.13 -9.93
CA ASP A 352 -4.48 -6.62 -10.87
C ASP A 352 -5.10 -5.49 -11.69
N ALA A 353 -5.38 -4.34 -11.07
CA ALA A 353 -5.84 -3.14 -11.77
C ALA A 353 -4.83 -2.69 -12.84
N MET A 354 -3.53 -2.69 -12.51
CA MET A 354 -2.45 -2.35 -13.43
C MET A 354 -2.38 -3.35 -14.60
N LEU A 355 -2.37 -4.66 -14.32
CA LEU A 355 -2.31 -5.68 -15.39
C LEU A 355 -3.53 -5.62 -16.31
N LYS A 356 -4.72 -5.36 -15.75
CA LYS A 356 -5.95 -5.23 -16.52
C LYS A 356 -5.94 -3.97 -17.39
N TYR A 357 -5.53 -2.83 -16.82
CA TYR A 357 -5.54 -1.54 -17.50
C TYR A 357 -4.51 -1.50 -18.64
N THR A 358 -3.29 -1.98 -18.38
CA THR A 358 -2.20 -1.99 -19.37
C THR A 358 -2.34 -3.11 -20.39
N LYS A 359 -3.06 -4.19 -20.06
CA LYS A 359 -3.15 -5.44 -20.83
C LYS A 359 -1.77 -6.06 -21.12
N GLN A 360 -0.75 -5.67 -20.36
CA GLN A 360 0.62 -6.14 -20.55
C GLN A 360 0.76 -7.58 -20.07
N GLU A 361 1.45 -8.40 -20.86
CA GLU A 361 1.93 -9.71 -20.44
C GLU A 361 3.40 -9.62 -20.03
N LEU A 362 3.71 -10.18 -18.86
CA LEU A 362 5.06 -10.19 -18.28
C LEU A 362 5.59 -11.63 -18.30
N GLU A 363 6.69 -11.86 -19.01
CA GLU A 363 7.38 -13.16 -19.00
C GLU A 363 8.22 -13.30 -17.73
N LEU A 364 7.89 -14.29 -16.91
CA LEU A 364 8.66 -14.65 -15.72
C LEU A 364 9.93 -15.38 -16.12
N LEU A 365 11.02 -15.13 -15.37
CA LEU A 365 12.29 -15.84 -15.56
C LEU A 365 12.10 -17.32 -15.22
N THR A 366 12.44 -18.21 -16.16
CA THR A 366 12.42 -19.66 -15.97
C THR A 366 13.81 -20.23 -15.67
N ASP A 367 14.86 -19.55 -16.15
CA ASP A 367 16.27 -19.87 -15.88
C ASP A 367 16.72 -19.35 -14.48
N PRO A 368 17.19 -20.25 -13.58
CA PRO A 368 17.74 -19.86 -12.28
C PRO A 368 18.90 -18.87 -12.34
N ASP A 369 19.78 -18.96 -13.34
CA ASP A 369 20.96 -18.10 -13.46
C ASP A 369 20.56 -16.67 -13.86
N MET A 370 19.55 -16.52 -14.71
CA MET A 370 18.95 -15.22 -15.01
C MET A 370 18.34 -14.60 -13.76
N PHE A 371 17.60 -15.40 -12.98
CA PHE A 371 17.00 -14.94 -11.73
C PHE A 371 18.06 -14.48 -10.73
N LEU A 372 19.13 -15.27 -10.53
CA LEU A 372 20.23 -14.93 -9.62
C LEU A 372 21.02 -13.71 -10.09
N LEU A 373 21.21 -13.53 -11.41
CA LEU A 373 21.81 -12.31 -11.96
C LEU A 373 20.98 -11.08 -11.57
N VAL A 374 19.68 -11.11 -11.86
CA VAL A 374 18.76 -9.99 -11.57
C VAL A 374 18.66 -9.75 -10.06
N GLU A 375 18.54 -10.79 -9.25
CA GLU A 375 18.50 -10.69 -7.79
C GLU A 375 19.76 -10.04 -7.22
N ARG A 376 20.94 -10.32 -7.78
CA ARG A 376 22.19 -9.64 -7.40
C ARG A 376 22.26 -8.18 -7.84
N GLY A 377 21.54 -7.81 -8.90
CA GLY A 377 21.45 -6.44 -9.39
C GLY A 377 20.52 -5.54 -8.57
N ILE A 378 19.60 -6.13 -7.80
CA ILE A 378 18.66 -5.39 -6.96
C ILE A 378 19.40 -4.68 -5.82
N ARG A 379 19.36 -3.35 -5.87
CA ARG A 379 19.92 -2.48 -4.83
C ARG A 379 18.95 -1.32 -4.60
N GLY A 380 18.52 -1.16 -3.34
CA GLY A 380 17.54 -0.14 -2.93
C GLY A 380 18.01 1.30 -3.15
N GLY A 381 17.21 2.25 -2.67
CA GLY A 381 17.59 3.66 -2.64
C GLY A 381 18.87 3.90 -1.82
N LEU A 382 19.74 4.77 -2.32
CA LEU A 382 20.95 5.16 -1.59
C LEU A 382 20.55 6.09 -0.44
N SER A 383 20.98 5.78 0.77
CA SER A 383 20.80 6.65 1.93
C SER A 383 22.09 6.75 2.70
N GLN A 384 22.68 7.94 2.75
CA GLN A 384 23.93 8.16 3.46
C GLN A 384 24.12 9.63 3.85
N VAL A 385 24.85 9.82 4.94
CA VAL A 385 25.49 11.10 5.22
C VAL A 385 26.70 11.17 4.31
N CYS A 386 26.78 12.22 3.50
CA CYS A 386 27.82 12.42 2.51
C CYS A 386 29.02 13.15 3.15
N SER A 387 29.55 14.17 2.50
CA SER A 387 30.83 14.78 2.85
C SER A 387 30.81 15.65 4.10
N LYS A 388 29.64 16.14 4.53
CA LYS A 388 29.50 17.00 5.72
C LYS A 388 28.45 16.46 6.67
N ARG A 389 28.78 16.44 7.97
CA ARG A 389 27.88 16.02 9.06
C ARG A 389 27.15 17.18 9.72
N ARG A 390 27.65 18.40 9.58
CA ARG A 390 27.04 19.60 10.14
C ARG A 390 27.31 20.77 9.21
N VAL A 391 26.28 21.55 8.94
CA VAL A 391 26.36 22.80 8.18
C VAL A 391 25.44 23.83 8.83
N HIS A 392 25.89 25.07 8.87
CA HIS A 392 25.12 26.23 9.32
C HIS A 392 25.08 27.23 8.17
N ALA A 393 23.87 27.65 7.79
CA ALA A 393 23.68 28.60 6.70
C ALA A 393 24.09 30.01 7.14
N ASN A 394 24.60 30.79 6.19
CA ASN A 394 24.82 32.22 6.30
C ASN A 394 24.43 32.84 4.97
N ASN A 395 23.16 33.20 4.79
CA ASN A 395 22.73 33.81 3.53
C ASN A 395 21.94 35.09 3.75
N LYS A 396 21.97 35.97 2.75
CA LYS A 396 21.41 37.33 2.78
C LYS A 396 19.93 37.44 3.10
N TYR A 397 19.18 36.34 3.06
CA TYR A 397 17.75 36.31 3.39
C TYR A 397 17.48 36.02 4.88
N MET A 398 18.51 35.73 5.67
CA MET A 398 18.41 35.47 7.10
C MET A 398 18.51 36.76 7.92
N GLU A 399 17.75 36.87 9.01
CA GLU A 399 17.91 37.98 9.97
C GLU A 399 19.29 37.98 10.64
N SER A 400 19.85 36.80 10.88
CA SER A 400 21.17 36.62 11.48
C SER A 400 22.31 36.62 10.45
N TYR A 401 22.08 37.16 9.24
CA TYR A 401 23.08 37.19 8.18
C TYR A 401 24.29 38.05 8.57
N ASP A 402 25.49 37.49 8.38
CA ASP A 402 26.74 38.16 8.61
C ASP A 402 27.46 38.41 7.27
N PRO A 403 27.45 39.64 6.74
CA PRO A 403 28.08 39.98 5.46
C PRO A 403 29.61 39.88 5.49
N SER A 404 30.23 39.70 6.68
CA SER A 404 31.68 39.47 6.79
C SER A 404 32.08 38.01 6.52
N LYS A 405 31.11 37.09 6.50
CA LYS A 405 31.32 35.67 6.22
C LYS A 405 30.88 35.32 4.81
N PRO A 406 31.45 34.28 4.18
CA PRO A 406 30.98 33.79 2.89
C PRO A 406 29.50 33.39 2.93
N ASP A 407 28.81 33.60 1.83
CA ASP A 407 27.44 33.13 1.67
C ASP A 407 27.39 31.59 1.68
N SER A 408 26.46 31.03 2.44
CA SER A 408 26.17 29.60 2.52
C SER A 408 24.67 29.37 2.65
N TYR A 409 24.12 28.62 1.71
CA TYR A 409 22.70 28.27 1.61
C TYR A 409 22.55 26.77 1.82
N LEU A 410 21.51 26.36 2.55
CA LEU A 410 21.10 24.97 2.68
C LEU A 410 19.79 24.74 1.92
N MET A 411 19.81 23.83 0.96
CA MET A 411 18.65 23.47 0.16
C MET A 411 18.31 21.99 0.35
N TYR A 412 17.01 21.68 0.42
CA TYR A 412 16.52 20.31 0.51
C TYR A 412 15.69 19.97 -0.73
N PHE A 413 16.33 19.29 -1.68
CA PHE A 413 15.69 18.91 -2.93
C PHE A 413 15.15 17.48 -2.87
N ASP A 414 13.94 17.27 -3.40
CA ASP A 414 13.26 15.98 -3.48
C ASP A 414 12.67 15.76 -4.88
N VAL A 415 12.80 14.57 -5.43
CA VAL A 415 12.22 14.24 -6.74
C VAL A 415 10.73 14.02 -6.62
N ASN A 416 9.96 14.71 -7.45
CA ASN A 416 8.54 14.45 -7.62
C ASN A 416 8.27 13.02 -8.13
N ASN A 417 7.91 12.13 -7.19
CA ASN A 417 7.52 10.75 -7.45
C ASN A 417 8.56 10.01 -8.30
N GLN A 418 9.78 9.87 -7.77
CA GLN A 418 10.92 9.24 -8.45
C GLN A 418 10.58 7.87 -9.03
N TYR A 419 9.95 6.99 -8.24
CA TYR A 419 9.54 5.68 -8.74
C TYR A 419 8.45 5.78 -9.81
N GLY A 420 7.52 6.74 -9.72
CA GLY A 420 6.56 7.01 -10.79
C GLY A 420 7.24 7.43 -12.11
N TRP A 421 8.27 8.27 -12.03
CA TRP A 421 9.09 8.63 -13.19
C TRP A 421 9.78 7.40 -13.78
N ALA A 422 10.43 6.58 -12.96
CA ALA A 422 11.12 5.37 -13.38
C ALA A 422 10.16 4.32 -13.97
N MET A 423 8.96 4.18 -13.37
CA MET A 423 7.88 3.34 -13.88
C MET A 423 7.29 3.83 -15.21
N SER A 424 7.52 5.10 -15.57
CA SER A 424 7.08 5.67 -16.85
C SER A 424 8.10 5.49 -17.98
N GLN A 425 9.28 4.94 -17.69
CA GLN A 425 10.34 4.69 -18.65
C GLN A 425 10.13 3.38 -19.43
N PHE A 426 11.02 3.11 -20.39
CA PHE A 426 11.12 1.80 -21.04
C PHE A 426 11.53 0.74 -20.01
N LEU A 427 10.60 -0.16 -19.71
CA LEU A 427 10.77 -1.23 -18.73
C LEU A 427 10.75 -2.60 -19.42
N PRO A 428 11.57 -3.56 -18.96
CA PRO A 428 11.53 -4.93 -19.43
C PRO A 428 10.15 -5.57 -19.25
N TYR A 429 9.75 -6.40 -20.20
CA TYR A 429 8.53 -7.22 -20.07
C TYR A 429 8.69 -8.68 -20.52
N GLY A 430 9.71 -9.02 -21.32
CA GLY A 430 9.93 -10.41 -21.74
C GLY A 430 11.01 -10.60 -22.80
N ALA A 431 10.98 -11.76 -23.47
CA ALA A 431 11.98 -12.25 -24.42
C ALA A 431 13.41 -12.25 -23.85
N PHE A 432 13.56 -12.82 -22.65
CA PHE A 432 14.84 -12.92 -21.97
C PHE A 432 15.76 -13.90 -22.67
N GLY A 433 17.01 -13.50 -22.90
CA GLY A 433 18.00 -14.36 -23.53
C GLY A 433 19.43 -13.94 -23.21
N TRP A 434 20.29 -14.92 -22.99
CA TRP A 434 21.74 -14.70 -22.95
C TRP A 434 22.24 -14.35 -24.34
N VAL A 435 23.08 -13.32 -24.43
CA VAL A 435 23.74 -12.91 -25.67
C VAL A 435 25.25 -12.79 -25.47
N ASP A 436 25.98 -12.65 -26.57
CA ASP A 436 27.43 -12.45 -26.54
C ASP A 436 27.80 -11.19 -25.75
N ALA A 437 28.95 -11.23 -25.06
CA ALA A 437 29.46 -10.13 -24.28
C ALA A 437 30.03 -8.97 -25.13
N ASN A 438 30.22 -9.19 -26.44
CA ASN A 438 30.67 -8.18 -27.39
C ASN A 438 29.51 -7.26 -27.81
N ILE A 439 29.07 -6.41 -26.88
CA ILE A 439 28.01 -5.42 -27.09
C ILE A 439 28.53 -4.00 -26.86
N ASP A 440 28.27 -3.10 -27.80
CA ASP A 440 28.50 -1.67 -27.60
C ASP A 440 27.28 -1.03 -26.93
N VAL A 441 27.34 -0.93 -25.60
CA VAL A 441 26.26 -0.37 -24.79
C VAL A 441 25.98 1.11 -25.09
N LEU A 442 26.99 1.88 -25.52
CA LEU A 442 26.85 3.31 -25.76
C LEU A 442 26.04 3.61 -27.03
N SER A 443 26.06 2.68 -28.01
CA SER A 443 25.32 2.81 -29.28
C SER A 443 23.81 2.57 -29.16
N ILE A 444 23.36 1.94 -28.08
CA ILE A 444 21.96 1.50 -27.91
C ILE A 444 21.11 2.73 -27.58
N PRO A 445 19.99 3.02 -28.25
CA PRO A 445 19.07 4.09 -27.80
C PRO A 445 18.36 3.77 -26.48
N ASP A 446 18.02 4.78 -25.69
CA ASP A 446 17.29 4.60 -24.42
C ASP A 446 15.83 4.17 -24.61
N ASP A 447 15.28 4.42 -25.80
CA ASP A 447 13.94 4.07 -26.27
C ASP A 447 13.94 2.87 -27.24
N ALA A 448 15.07 2.16 -27.34
CA ALA A 448 15.17 0.96 -28.14
C ALA A 448 14.17 -0.10 -27.67
N SER A 449 13.64 -0.90 -28.60
CA SER A 449 12.72 -2.01 -28.28
C SER A 449 13.38 -3.11 -27.43
N GLU A 450 14.71 -3.12 -27.35
CA GLU A 450 15.51 -4.09 -26.62
C GLU A 450 16.44 -3.37 -25.62
N GLY A 451 16.58 -3.94 -24.43
CA GLY A 451 17.44 -3.47 -23.37
C GLY A 451 18.27 -4.61 -22.77
N TYR A 452 19.19 -4.26 -21.88
CA TYR A 452 20.20 -5.18 -21.38
C TYR A 452 20.49 -5.00 -19.88
N PHE A 453 20.66 -6.12 -19.19
CA PHE A 453 21.37 -6.18 -17.91
C PHE A 453 22.76 -6.76 -18.14
N LEU A 454 23.77 -6.14 -17.55
CA LEU A 454 25.16 -6.54 -17.75
C LEU A 454 25.83 -6.85 -16.40
N GLU A 455 26.63 -7.91 -16.36
CA GLU A 455 27.61 -8.15 -15.30
C GLU A 455 28.97 -7.63 -15.76
N VAL A 456 29.46 -6.56 -15.14
CA VAL A 456 30.64 -5.82 -15.62
C VAL A 456 31.69 -5.60 -14.54
N ASP A 457 32.93 -5.39 -14.98
CA ASP A 457 33.98 -4.80 -14.15
C ASP A 457 34.15 -3.33 -14.54
N LEU A 458 34.11 -2.43 -13.54
CA LEU A 458 34.29 -0.99 -13.72
C LEU A 458 35.49 -0.52 -12.91
N GLU A 459 36.44 0.12 -13.59
CA GLU A 459 37.49 0.90 -12.92
C GLU A 459 36.93 2.26 -12.51
N TYR A 460 37.35 2.73 -11.35
CA TYR A 460 37.04 4.05 -10.80
C TYR A 460 38.30 4.93 -10.78
N PRO A 461 38.60 5.67 -11.87
CA PRO A 461 39.86 6.36 -12.03
C PRO A 461 40.10 7.40 -10.94
N GLN A 462 41.34 7.51 -10.46
CA GLN A 462 41.67 8.44 -9.36
C GLN A 462 41.34 9.90 -9.69
N HIS A 463 41.45 10.32 -10.95
CA HIS A 463 41.21 11.71 -11.36
C HIS A 463 39.74 12.15 -11.21
N VAL A 464 38.77 11.22 -11.11
CA VAL A 464 37.35 11.56 -10.86
C VAL A 464 36.98 11.53 -9.37
N HIS A 465 37.88 11.14 -8.48
CA HIS A 465 37.57 10.93 -7.05
C HIS A 465 37.09 12.20 -6.37
N ASP A 466 37.77 13.33 -6.58
CA ASP A 466 37.39 14.60 -5.95
C ASP A 466 36.03 15.11 -6.41
N ARG A 467 35.71 14.92 -7.70
CA ARG A 467 34.41 15.25 -8.27
C ARG A 467 33.30 14.35 -7.74
N HIS A 468 33.61 13.07 -7.52
CA HIS A 468 32.61 12.07 -7.12
C HIS A 468 32.51 11.81 -5.61
N LYS A 469 33.33 12.47 -4.79
CA LYS A 469 33.46 12.18 -3.35
C LYS A 469 32.13 12.27 -2.58
N ASP A 470 31.25 13.17 -3.01
CA ASP A 470 29.97 13.44 -2.36
C ASP A 470 28.91 12.37 -2.68
N LEU A 471 28.92 11.86 -3.92
CA LEU A 471 27.91 10.93 -4.41
C LEU A 471 28.51 9.92 -5.42
N PRO A 472 29.33 8.94 -4.99
CA PRO A 472 29.94 7.98 -5.90
C PRO A 472 28.93 7.14 -6.68
N PHE A 473 29.29 6.72 -7.90
CA PHE A 473 28.47 5.83 -8.73
C PHE A 473 28.51 4.36 -8.27
N CYS A 474 27.52 3.58 -8.72
CA CYS A 474 27.47 2.13 -8.58
C CYS A 474 27.58 1.63 -7.12
N PRO A 475 26.64 2.01 -6.23
CA PRO A 475 26.71 1.61 -4.83
C PRO A 475 26.63 0.09 -4.67
N GLN A 476 27.30 -0.45 -3.64
CA GLN A 476 27.39 -1.88 -3.35
C GLN A 476 26.89 -2.21 -1.94
N SER A 477 26.31 -3.40 -1.78
CA SER A 477 25.95 -3.94 -0.46
C SER A 477 27.21 -4.52 0.18
N LEU A 478 27.78 -3.79 1.14
CA LEU A 478 29.04 -4.13 1.80
C LEU A 478 28.84 -4.28 3.31
N ASN A 479 29.65 -5.12 3.94
CA ASN A 479 29.73 -5.17 5.39
C ASN A 479 30.54 -3.94 5.88
N PRO A 480 29.97 -3.06 6.73
CA PRO A 480 30.63 -1.82 7.15
C PRO A 480 31.95 -2.02 7.91
N LYS A 481 32.21 -3.21 8.47
CA LYS A 481 33.43 -3.51 9.22
C LYS A 481 34.55 -4.04 8.34
N THR A 482 34.21 -4.86 7.36
CA THR A 482 35.20 -5.53 6.49
C THR A 482 35.37 -4.83 5.15
N MET A 483 34.43 -3.96 4.76
CA MET A 483 34.33 -3.33 3.44
C MET A 483 34.26 -4.34 2.28
N LEU A 484 33.88 -5.58 2.60
CA LEU A 484 33.72 -6.67 1.63
C LEU A 484 32.25 -7.04 1.45
N PRO A 485 31.88 -7.63 0.30
CA PRO A 485 30.57 -8.25 0.12
C PRO A 485 30.29 -9.31 1.20
N PRO A 486 29.02 -9.52 1.56
CA PRO A 486 28.67 -10.51 2.58
C PRO A 486 29.08 -11.91 2.16
N LYS A 487 29.78 -12.64 3.03
CA LYS A 487 30.10 -14.06 2.79
C LYS A 487 28.98 -14.99 3.23
N ARG A 488 28.09 -14.52 4.11
CA ARG A 488 26.95 -15.27 4.64
C ARG A 488 25.66 -14.46 4.55
N PRO A 489 24.49 -15.08 4.32
CA PRO A 489 23.21 -14.37 4.21
C PRO A 489 22.78 -13.55 5.44
N ARG A 490 23.32 -13.86 6.63
CA ARG A 490 22.99 -13.18 7.89
C ARG A 490 23.97 -12.05 8.25
N GLU A 491 25.00 -11.81 7.43
CA GLU A 491 25.92 -10.72 7.68
C GLU A 491 25.24 -9.37 7.51
N GLN A 492 25.48 -8.46 8.45
CA GLN A 492 24.94 -7.12 8.40
C GLN A 492 25.65 -6.33 7.29
N THR A 493 24.90 -5.97 6.26
CA THR A 493 25.40 -5.12 5.18
C THR A 493 24.71 -3.77 5.16
N LYS A 494 25.34 -2.80 4.50
CA LYS A 494 24.77 -1.51 4.14
C LYS A 494 25.03 -1.26 2.66
N LEU A 495 24.09 -0.58 2.01
CA LEU A 495 24.32 -0.05 0.68
C LEU A 495 25.25 1.17 0.81
N MET A 496 26.43 1.09 0.20
CA MET A 496 27.49 2.10 0.32
C MET A 496 27.94 2.53 -1.07
N ALA A 497 28.02 3.85 -1.29
CA ALA A 497 28.64 4.42 -2.46
C ALA A 497 30.15 4.61 -2.19
N THR A 498 31.01 3.92 -2.94
CA THR A 498 32.46 3.93 -2.75
C THR A 498 33.18 4.31 -4.04
N LEU A 499 34.37 4.89 -3.91
CA LEU A 499 35.27 5.24 -5.03
C LEU A 499 36.19 4.08 -5.46
N HIS A 500 35.90 2.85 -5.02
CA HIS A 500 36.67 1.66 -5.40
C HIS A 500 36.25 1.12 -6.76
N ASP A 501 37.10 0.31 -7.38
CA ASP A 501 36.71 -0.49 -8.53
C ASP A 501 35.53 -1.42 -8.18
N LYS A 502 34.74 -1.75 -9.20
CA LYS A 502 33.57 -2.60 -9.08
C LYS A 502 33.81 -3.87 -9.88
N GLU A 503 33.82 -5.01 -9.21
CA GLU A 503 33.96 -6.31 -9.85
C GLU A 503 32.61 -7.02 -9.94
N ARG A 504 32.34 -7.65 -11.10
CA ARG A 504 31.13 -8.43 -11.40
C ARG A 504 29.85 -7.70 -10.97
N TYR A 505 29.81 -6.40 -11.21
CA TYR A 505 28.69 -5.53 -10.86
C TYR A 505 27.56 -5.74 -11.86
N VAL A 506 26.38 -6.12 -11.38
CA VAL A 506 25.18 -6.24 -12.22
C VAL A 506 24.50 -4.88 -12.33
N ILE A 507 24.26 -4.38 -13.54
CA ILE A 507 23.73 -3.03 -13.81
C ILE A 507 22.81 -3.00 -15.03
N HIS A 508 21.80 -2.12 -14.99
CA HIS A 508 20.98 -1.80 -16.15
C HIS A 508 21.76 -0.93 -17.17
N TYR A 509 21.62 -1.20 -18.47
CA TYR A 509 22.43 -0.55 -19.51
C TYR A 509 22.39 0.99 -19.49
N ARG A 510 21.24 1.61 -19.18
CA ARG A 510 21.12 3.08 -19.06
C ARG A 510 21.94 3.65 -17.92
N THR A 511 21.93 2.98 -16.77
CA THR A 511 22.73 3.38 -15.60
C THR A 511 24.21 3.18 -15.86
N LEU A 512 24.58 2.14 -16.62
CA LEU A 512 25.95 1.95 -17.09
C LEU A 512 26.40 3.10 -18.00
N LYS A 513 25.60 3.48 -19.01
CA LYS A 513 25.92 4.63 -19.87
C LYS A 513 26.16 5.90 -19.06
N GLN A 514 25.30 6.18 -18.07
CA GLN A 514 25.46 7.35 -17.20
C GLN A 514 26.79 7.29 -16.44
N ALA A 515 27.12 6.15 -15.83
CA ALA A 515 28.39 5.98 -15.12
C ALA A 515 29.62 6.18 -16.03
N LEU A 516 29.59 5.64 -17.27
CA LEU A 516 30.66 5.80 -18.25
C LEU A 516 30.77 7.25 -18.73
N ALA A 517 29.65 7.92 -18.97
CA ALA A 517 29.62 9.34 -19.36
C ALA A 517 30.21 10.26 -18.29
N HIS A 518 30.22 9.83 -17.04
CA HIS A 518 30.83 10.54 -15.91
C HIS A 518 32.23 10.02 -15.54
N GLY A 519 32.87 9.20 -16.38
CA GLY A 519 34.30 8.89 -16.30
C GLY A 519 34.67 7.58 -15.64
N LEU A 520 33.71 6.71 -15.30
CA LEU A 520 34.04 5.31 -14.99
C LEU A 520 34.49 4.58 -16.27
N ILE A 521 35.39 3.62 -16.13
CA ILE A 521 35.96 2.89 -17.27
C ILE A 521 35.47 1.44 -17.25
N LEU A 522 34.82 1.01 -18.34
CA LEU A 522 34.42 -0.38 -18.52
C LEU A 522 35.64 -1.25 -18.82
N LYS A 523 36.00 -2.16 -17.90
CA LYS A 523 37.13 -3.09 -18.08
C LYS A 523 36.72 -4.37 -18.77
N LYS A 524 35.57 -4.93 -18.39
CA LYS A 524 35.13 -6.23 -18.88
C LYS A 524 33.62 -6.38 -18.77
N ILE A 525 33.02 -7.04 -19.76
CA ILE A 525 31.66 -7.56 -19.71
C ILE A 525 31.76 -9.08 -19.53
N HIS A 526 31.18 -9.63 -18.48
CA HIS A 526 31.18 -11.07 -18.20
C HIS A 526 29.97 -11.78 -18.78
N ARG A 527 28.78 -11.18 -18.60
CA ARG A 527 27.51 -11.75 -19.02
C ARG A 527 26.54 -10.63 -19.41
N VAL A 528 25.72 -10.91 -20.43
CA VAL A 528 24.71 -9.98 -20.95
C VAL A 528 23.37 -10.70 -21.04
N LEU A 529 22.39 -10.16 -20.34
CA LEU A 529 20.99 -10.62 -20.40
C LEU A 529 20.18 -9.59 -21.19
N LYS A 530 19.75 -9.98 -22.38
CA LYS A 530 18.90 -9.19 -23.28
C LYS A 530 17.42 -9.36 -22.91
N PHE A 531 16.63 -8.31 -23.10
CA PHE A 531 15.17 -8.33 -22.93
C PHE A 531 14.48 -7.35 -23.88
N LYS A 532 13.19 -7.56 -24.14
CA LYS A 532 12.31 -6.55 -24.75
C LYS A 532 11.78 -5.58 -23.70
N GLN A 533 11.69 -4.32 -24.07
CA GLN A 533 11.22 -3.23 -23.21
C GLN A 533 10.26 -2.28 -23.95
N SER A 534 9.40 -1.62 -23.19
CA SER A 534 8.50 -0.57 -23.67
C SER A 534 8.01 0.27 -22.49
N THR A 535 7.32 1.38 -22.74
CA THR A 535 6.70 2.21 -21.69
C THR A 535 5.35 1.66 -21.22
N TRP A 536 5.22 0.33 -21.10
CA TRP A 536 3.95 -0.36 -20.86
C TRP A 536 3.23 0.06 -19.57
N LEU A 537 3.98 0.49 -18.55
CA LEU A 537 3.43 0.90 -17.26
C LEU A 537 3.04 2.39 -17.21
N LYS A 538 3.54 3.20 -18.17
CA LYS A 538 3.36 4.66 -18.19
C LYS A 538 1.89 5.07 -18.15
N SER A 539 1.03 4.41 -18.93
CA SER A 539 -0.39 4.76 -19.03
C SER A 539 -1.12 4.62 -17.69
N TYR A 540 -0.75 3.63 -16.86
CA TYR A 540 -1.31 3.44 -15.52
C TYR A 540 -0.79 4.49 -14.53
N ILE A 541 0.49 4.86 -14.61
CA ILE A 541 1.06 5.94 -13.79
C ILE A 541 0.43 7.28 -14.14
N ASP A 542 0.22 7.56 -15.43
CA ASP A 542 -0.44 8.78 -15.90
C ASP A 542 -1.88 8.86 -15.37
N LEU A 543 -2.65 7.76 -15.45
CA LEU A 543 -4.00 7.66 -14.89
C LEU A 543 -4.01 8.05 -13.41
N ASN A 544 -3.22 7.38 -12.59
CA ASN A 544 -3.17 7.64 -11.14
C ASN A 544 -2.65 9.03 -10.81
N THR A 545 -1.72 9.57 -11.61
CA THR A 545 -1.20 10.93 -11.45
C THR A 545 -2.27 11.97 -11.76
N ASN A 546 -3.08 11.77 -12.80
CA ASN A 546 -4.19 12.65 -13.15
C ASN A 546 -5.30 12.60 -12.09
N LEU A 547 -5.66 11.41 -11.60
CA LEU A 547 -6.59 11.24 -10.49
C LEU A 547 -6.07 11.94 -9.21
N ARG A 548 -4.78 11.81 -8.90
CA ARG A 548 -4.13 12.52 -7.78
C ARG A 548 -4.11 14.04 -7.95
N LYS A 549 -4.08 14.56 -9.18
CA LYS A 549 -4.18 15.99 -9.48
C LYS A 549 -5.62 16.49 -9.31
N ALA A 550 -6.61 15.70 -9.71
CA ALA A 550 -8.03 16.01 -9.60
C ALA A 550 -8.61 15.82 -8.18
N ALA A 551 -7.98 14.98 -7.37
CA ALA A 551 -8.40 14.66 -6.00
C ALA A 551 -8.56 15.91 -5.12
N LYS A 552 -9.71 16.00 -4.44
CA LYS A 552 -10.09 17.17 -3.63
C LYS A 552 -9.66 17.03 -2.17
N ASN A 553 -9.66 15.81 -1.64
CA ASN A 553 -9.27 15.51 -0.26
C ASN A 553 -7.86 14.91 -0.18
N GLU A 554 -7.30 14.87 1.04
CA GLU A 554 -5.96 14.36 1.30
C GLU A 554 -5.89 12.82 1.16
N PHE A 555 -6.96 12.12 1.53
CA PHE A 555 -7.04 10.66 1.45
C PHE A 555 -6.87 10.17 0.01
N GLU A 556 -7.67 10.67 -0.94
CA GLU A 556 -7.57 10.31 -2.37
C GLU A 556 -6.18 10.61 -2.93
N LYS A 557 -5.60 11.77 -2.56
CA LYS A 557 -4.24 12.13 -2.98
C LYS A 557 -3.20 11.11 -2.51
N ASN A 558 -3.36 10.59 -1.29
CA ASN A 558 -2.48 9.59 -0.70
C ASN A 558 -2.77 8.19 -1.26
N LEU A 559 -4.04 7.85 -1.53
CA LEU A 559 -4.47 6.60 -2.15
C LEU A 559 -3.80 6.41 -3.52
N PHE A 560 -3.96 7.36 -4.44
CA PHE A 560 -3.38 7.23 -5.78
C PHE A 560 -1.84 7.23 -5.77
N LYS A 561 -1.21 7.91 -4.80
CA LYS A 561 0.24 7.79 -4.57
C LYS A 561 0.61 6.37 -4.14
N LEU A 562 -0.13 5.80 -3.19
CA LEU A 562 0.10 4.45 -2.68
C LEU A 562 -0.14 3.39 -3.76
N MET A 563 -1.16 3.57 -4.61
CA MET A 563 -1.46 2.68 -5.74
C MET A 563 -0.25 2.50 -6.67
N ASN A 564 0.45 3.60 -6.98
CA ASN A 564 1.68 3.57 -7.78
C ASN A 564 2.83 2.87 -7.02
N ASN A 565 3.10 3.28 -5.78
CA ASN A 565 4.20 2.72 -4.98
C ASN A 565 4.04 1.22 -4.71
N ALA A 566 2.80 0.77 -4.55
CA ALA A 566 2.48 -0.63 -4.28
C ALA A 566 2.72 -1.53 -5.51
N VAL A 567 2.58 -1.02 -6.75
CA VAL A 567 2.97 -1.77 -7.96
C VAL A 567 4.46 -2.10 -7.90
N PHE A 568 5.31 -1.11 -7.62
CA PHE A 568 6.74 -1.35 -7.43
C PHE A 568 7.01 -2.38 -6.32
N GLY A 569 6.37 -2.24 -5.16
CA GLY A 569 6.50 -3.19 -4.05
C GLY A 569 6.16 -4.64 -4.43
N LYS A 570 5.16 -4.85 -5.30
CA LYS A 570 4.76 -6.17 -5.80
C LYS A 570 5.78 -6.80 -6.75
N THR A 571 6.51 -6.00 -7.54
CA THR A 571 7.62 -6.53 -8.37
C THR A 571 8.76 -7.08 -7.53
N MET A 572 8.93 -6.51 -6.32
CA MET A 572 10.04 -6.79 -5.40
C MET A 572 9.68 -7.71 -4.23
N GLU A 573 8.50 -8.35 -4.29
CA GLU A 573 7.99 -9.16 -3.19
C GLU A 573 8.86 -10.42 -2.95
N ASN A 574 9.40 -10.57 -1.73
CA ASN A 574 10.23 -11.72 -1.40
C ASN A 574 9.39 -12.92 -0.96
N VAL A 575 9.10 -13.80 -1.91
CA VAL A 575 8.33 -15.03 -1.69
C VAL A 575 8.98 -16.01 -0.71
N ARG A 576 10.30 -15.93 -0.49
CA ARG A 576 11.03 -16.80 0.45
C ARG A 576 10.76 -16.45 1.92
N LYS A 577 10.26 -15.24 2.20
CA LYS A 577 9.91 -14.80 3.56
C LYS A 577 8.47 -15.13 3.96
N ARG A 578 7.64 -15.61 3.03
CA ARG A 578 6.25 -15.99 3.33
C ARG A 578 6.25 -17.19 4.27
N VAL A 579 5.46 -17.10 5.34
CA VAL A 579 5.32 -18.14 6.36
C VAL A 579 4.09 -18.99 6.04
N ASP A 580 4.17 -20.30 6.28
CA ASP A 580 2.99 -21.18 6.28
C ASP A 580 2.62 -21.49 7.73
N ILE A 581 1.44 -21.04 8.15
CA ILE A 581 0.89 -21.26 9.49
C ILE A 581 -0.46 -21.92 9.34
N LYS A 582 -0.67 -23.04 10.04
CA LYS A 582 -1.94 -23.74 10.14
C LYS A 582 -2.52 -23.53 11.53
N LEU A 583 -3.77 -23.08 11.60
CA LEU A 583 -4.55 -23.12 12.83
C LEU A 583 -5.27 -24.45 12.90
N ILE A 584 -5.17 -25.09 14.06
CA ILE A 584 -5.69 -26.43 14.26
C ILE A 584 -6.43 -26.48 15.58
N SER A 585 -7.69 -26.91 15.52
CA SER A 585 -8.55 -27.12 16.69
C SER A 585 -8.69 -28.58 17.10
N GLU A 586 -8.18 -29.52 16.29
CA GLU A 586 -8.26 -30.96 16.56
C GLU A 586 -6.88 -31.59 16.71
N TRP A 587 -6.72 -32.45 17.73
CA TRP A 587 -5.46 -33.16 17.95
C TRP A 587 -5.23 -34.27 16.91
N LYS A 588 -6.23 -35.14 16.72
CA LYS A 588 -6.15 -36.34 15.88
C LYS A 588 -6.58 -36.07 14.44
N GLY A 589 -6.30 -37.01 13.56
CA GLY A 589 -6.75 -37.00 12.16
C GLY A 589 -5.67 -36.53 11.19
N ARG A 590 -5.91 -36.72 9.89
CA ARG A 590 -4.94 -36.40 8.82
C ARG A 590 -4.48 -34.95 8.83
N TYR A 591 -5.36 -34.05 9.27
CA TYR A 591 -5.10 -32.60 9.36
C TYR A 591 -4.95 -32.09 10.79
N GLY A 592 -5.00 -32.99 11.79
CA GLY A 592 -4.86 -32.66 13.20
C GLY A 592 -3.43 -32.28 13.61
N ALA A 593 -3.31 -31.76 14.83
CA ALA A 593 -2.04 -31.24 15.35
C ALA A 593 -0.95 -32.31 15.38
N GLU A 594 -1.29 -33.55 15.75
CA GLU A 594 -0.38 -34.69 15.77
C GLU A 594 0.28 -34.93 14.40
N ALA A 595 -0.53 -34.93 13.33
CA ALA A 595 -0.05 -35.16 11.97
C ALA A 595 0.85 -34.01 11.47
N ARG A 596 0.54 -32.75 11.83
CA ARG A 596 1.32 -31.58 11.43
C ARG A 596 2.64 -31.47 12.18
N ILE A 597 2.63 -31.77 13.48
CA ILE A 597 3.83 -31.77 14.33
C ILE A 597 4.78 -32.91 13.94
N SER A 598 4.22 -34.06 13.55
CA SER A 598 5.01 -35.23 13.09
C SER A 598 5.58 -35.06 11.68
N SER A 599 5.21 -33.98 10.96
CA SER A 599 5.70 -33.73 9.61
C SER A 599 7.16 -33.27 9.62
N PRO A 600 7.99 -33.69 8.63
CA PRO A 600 9.36 -33.16 8.49
C PRO A 600 9.39 -31.67 8.15
N LEU A 601 8.26 -31.09 7.75
CA LEU A 601 8.11 -29.66 7.51
C LEU A 601 7.80 -28.88 8.79
N PHE A 602 7.60 -29.55 9.94
CA PHE A 602 7.32 -28.87 11.20
C PHE A 602 8.48 -27.95 11.60
N LYS A 603 8.17 -26.69 11.91
CA LYS A 603 9.15 -25.72 12.39
C LYS A 603 8.97 -25.41 13.87
N ASN A 604 7.75 -25.04 14.28
CA ASN A 604 7.41 -24.74 15.68
C ASN A 604 5.88 -24.69 15.85
N ALA A 605 5.38 -24.86 17.08
CA ALA A 605 3.97 -24.69 17.45
C ALA A 605 3.81 -23.59 18.51
N THR A 606 2.66 -22.94 18.53
CA THR A 606 2.25 -21.99 19.58
C THR A 606 0.83 -22.33 19.99
N ILE A 607 0.65 -22.68 21.26
CA ILE A 607 -0.64 -23.02 21.84
C ILE A 607 -1.32 -21.70 22.23
N PHE A 608 -2.50 -21.43 21.68
CA PHE A 608 -3.32 -20.29 22.08
C PHE A 608 -4.18 -20.64 23.29
N ASN A 609 -4.78 -21.83 23.28
CA ASN A 609 -5.53 -22.41 24.39
C ASN A 609 -5.68 -23.93 24.20
N GLU A 610 -6.45 -24.58 25.07
CA GLU A 610 -6.69 -26.03 25.08
C GLU A 610 -7.27 -26.58 23.77
N ASN A 611 -7.97 -25.74 22.99
CA ASN A 611 -8.69 -26.10 21.77
C ASN A 611 -8.10 -25.46 20.50
N LEU A 612 -6.96 -24.77 20.56
CA LEU A 612 -6.39 -24.10 19.40
C LEU A 612 -4.86 -24.01 19.46
N VAL A 613 -4.22 -24.53 18.41
CA VAL A 613 -2.77 -24.44 18.20
C VAL A 613 -2.45 -23.87 16.82
N ALA A 614 -1.51 -22.92 16.76
CA ALA A 614 -0.87 -22.50 15.52
C ALA A 614 0.39 -23.35 15.29
N VAL A 615 0.44 -24.04 14.15
CA VAL A 615 1.60 -24.82 13.72
C VAL A 615 2.26 -24.12 12.54
N GLU A 616 3.51 -23.69 12.73
CA GLU A 616 4.35 -23.11 11.69
C GLU A 616 5.10 -24.22 10.94
N MET A 617 5.00 -24.18 9.61
CA MET A 617 5.57 -25.17 8.69
C MET A 617 6.61 -24.52 7.77
N HIS A 618 7.65 -25.28 7.43
CA HIS A 618 8.50 -25.03 6.28
C HIS A 618 7.70 -25.23 4.99
N ARG A 619 7.95 -24.38 3.99
CA ARG A 619 7.36 -24.56 2.66
C ARG A 619 8.20 -25.58 1.89
N GLU A 620 7.54 -26.64 1.44
CA GLU A 620 8.15 -27.69 0.60
C GLU A 620 8.68 -27.12 -0.71
N GLU A 621 7.88 -26.26 -1.36
CA GLU A 621 8.23 -25.62 -2.62
C GLU A 621 8.06 -24.10 -2.53
N ILE A 622 9.01 -23.38 -3.14
CA ILE A 622 8.94 -21.92 -3.31
C ILE A 622 8.96 -21.60 -4.80
N TRP A 623 7.86 -21.02 -5.26
CA TRP A 623 7.71 -20.56 -6.63
C TRP A 623 8.19 -19.11 -6.74
N LEU A 624 9.30 -18.89 -7.45
CA LEU A 624 9.86 -17.57 -7.74
C LEU A 624 9.09 -16.92 -8.89
N ASP A 625 7.86 -16.49 -8.61
CA ASP A 625 6.84 -16.07 -9.57
C ASP A 625 6.63 -14.54 -9.59
N LYS A 626 7.70 -13.78 -9.34
CA LYS A 626 7.66 -12.31 -9.27
C LYS A 626 8.55 -11.72 -10.36
N PRO A 627 8.10 -10.68 -11.09
CA PRO A 627 8.89 -10.06 -12.16
C PRO A 627 9.95 -9.11 -11.56
N ILE A 628 10.91 -9.66 -10.83
CA ILE A 628 11.95 -8.91 -10.09
C ILE A 628 12.83 -8.04 -10.99
N TYR A 629 12.92 -8.39 -12.28
CA TYR A 629 13.64 -7.62 -13.29
C TYR A 629 13.02 -6.22 -13.53
N VAL A 630 11.70 -6.09 -13.33
CA VAL A 630 11.02 -4.79 -13.38
C VAL A 630 11.48 -3.95 -12.19
N GLY A 631 11.46 -4.53 -10.99
CA GLY A 631 11.88 -3.84 -9.78
C GLY A 631 13.35 -3.42 -9.79
N MET A 632 14.25 -4.29 -10.29
CA MET A 632 15.66 -3.94 -10.53
C MET A 632 15.78 -2.74 -11.49
N SER A 633 15.07 -2.76 -12.62
CA SER A 633 15.10 -1.68 -13.60
C SER A 633 14.60 -0.36 -13.02
N ILE A 634 13.47 -0.39 -12.30
CA ILE A 634 12.92 0.79 -11.62
C ILE A 634 13.94 1.36 -10.63
N LEU A 635 14.60 0.52 -9.84
CA LEU A 635 15.61 0.96 -8.88
C LEU A 635 16.83 1.59 -9.55
N ASP A 636 17.30 1.04 -10.65
CA ASP A 636 18.48 1.56 -11.36
C ASP A 636 18.17 2.83 -12.14
N LEU A 637 17.00 2.91 -12.78
CA LEU A 637 16.50 4.11 -13.44
C LEU A 637 16.19 5.22 -12.43
N ALA A 638 15.59 4.90 -11.28
CA ALA A 638 15.32 5.89 -10.24
C ALA A 638 16.62 6.57 -9.77
N LYS A 639 17.72 5.82 -9.61
CA LYS A 639 19.02 6.41 -9.24
C LYS A 639 19.53 7.40 -10.29
N THR A 640 19.25 7.18 -11.58
CA THR A 640 19.75 8.08 -12.63
C THR A 640 19.21 9.49 -12.44
N THR A 641 18.00 9.70 -11.91
CA THR A 641 17.46 11.05 -11.68
C THR A 641 18.27 11.85 -10.66
N ILE A 642 18.74 11.20 -9.59
CA ILE A 642 19.56 11.86 -8.56
C ILE A 642 20.95 12.15 -9.10
N TYR A 643 21.54 11.20 -9.83
CA TYR A 643 22.84 11.41 -10.47
C TYR A 643 22.78 12.48 -11.56
N ASP A 644 21.71 12.54 -12.35
CA ASP A 644 21.48 13.58 -13.37
C ASP A 644 21.32 14.95 -12.73
N PHE A 645 20.63 15.04 -11.60
CA PHE A 645 20.54 16.32 -10.89
C PHE A 645 21.88 16.71 -10.25
N HIS A 646 22.59 15.78 -9.62
CA HIS A 646 23.87 16.06 -8.98
C HIS A 646 24.96 16.42 -10.01
N TYR A 647 25.23 15.55 -10.98
CA TYR A 647 26.31 15.74 -11.96
C TYR A 647 25.89 16.49 -13.23
N GLY A 648 24.63 16.38 -13.63
CA GLY A 648 24.10 17.03 -14.83
C GLY A 648 23.64 18.47 -14.61
N TYR A 649 23.16 18.80 -13.40
CA TYR A 649 22.69 20.16 -13.06
C TYR A 649 23.55 20.86 -12.00
N LEU A 650 23.64 20.33 -10.77
CA LEU A 650 24.33 21.02 -9.66
C LEU A 650 25.81 21.25 -9.95
N ASP A 651 26.51 20.22 -10.42
CA ASP A 651 27.92 20.31 -10.79
C ASP A 651 28.17 21.31 -11.93
N ARG A 652 27.28 21.37 -12.93
CA ARG A 652 27.39 22.34 -14.02
C ARG A 652 27.07 23.78 -13.58
N ARG A 653 26.07 23.95 -12.72
CA ARG A 653 25.56 25.27 -12.29
C ARG A 653 26.45 25.89 -11.21
N PHE A 654 26.88 25.09 -10.25
CA PHE A 654 27.59 25.56 -9.06
C PHE A 654 29.08 25.20 -9.08
N GLY A 655 29.49 24.11 -9.74
CA GLY A 655 30.90 23.68 -9.77
C GLY A 655 31.41 23.35 -8.38
N GLU A 656 32.57 23.86 -7.99
CA GLU A 656 33.14 23.62 -6.65
C GLU A 656 32.34 24.29 -5.52
N ASN A 657 31.39 25.17 -5.85
CA ASN A 657 30.64 25.95 -4.86
C ASN A 657 29.50 25.17 -4.18
N PHE A 658 29.24 23.91 -4.53
CA PHE A 658 28.27 23.10 -3.80
C PHE A 658 28.91 21.90 -3.10
N THR A 659 28.21 21.35 -2.12
CA THR A 659 28.55 20.08 -1.47
C THR A 659 27.28 19.35 -1.11
N THR A 660 27.15 18.09 -1.51
CA THR A 660 26.04 17.26 -1.05
C THR A 660 26.33 16.77 0.36
N CYS A 661 25.43 17.08 1.28
CA CYS A 661 25.57 16.80 2.71
C CYS A 661 24.86 15.50 3.10
N TYR A 662 23.75 15.20 2.42
CA TYR A 662 22.91 14.04 2.69
C TYR A 662 22.18 13.60 1.43
N THR A 663 21.89 12.30 1.35
CA THR A 663 20.91 11.76 0.41
C THR A 663 20.08 10.68 1.08
N ASP A 664 18.79 10.60 0.72
CA ASP A 664 17.93 9.47 1.03
C ASP A 664 16.98 9.20 -0.14
N THR A 665 17.32 8.18 -0.93
CA THR A 665 16.56 7.62 -2.05
C THR A 665 16.30 8.60 -3.20
N ASP A 666 15.36 9.50 -3.01
CA ASP A 666 14.83 10.49 -3.96
C ASP A 666 15.16 11.94 -3.56
N SER A 667 15.87 12.13 -2.45
CA SER A 667 16.18 13.45 -1.93
C SER A 667 17.67 13.70 -1.69
N VAL A 668 18.08 14.97 -1.77
CA VAL A 668 19.42 15.46 -1.47
C VAL A 668 19.36 16.76 -0.65
N ILE A 669 20.19 16.83 0.39
CA ILE A 669 20.47 18.09 1.11
C ILE A 669 21.81 18.60 0.63
N VAL A 670 21.83 19.83 0.15
CA VAL A 670 23.03 20.45 -0.44
C VAL A 670 23.35 21.76 0.25
N GLU A 671 24.63 21.99 0.49
CA GLU A 671 25.18 23.29 0.81
C GLU A 671 25.63 23.95 -0.49
N ILE A 672 25.22 25.19 -0.73
CA ILE A 672 25.63 26.00 -1.88
C ILE A 672 26.27 27.28 -1.34
N ARG A 673 27.47 27.59 -1.81
CA ARG A 673 28.31 28.68 -1.31
C ARG A 673 28.45 29.77 -2.36
N GLU A 674 28.46 31.03 -1.93
CA GLU A 674 28.76 32.22 -2.76
C GLU A 674 27.84 32.44 -3.99
N LYS A 675 26.89 31.55 -4.24
CA LYS A 675 25.95 31.59 -5.35
C LYS A 675 24.54 31.41 -4.81
N ASP A 676 23.64 32.28 -5.21
CA ASP A 676 22.26 32.26 -4.75
C ASP A 676 21.46 31.14 -5.44
N PRO A 677 21.02 30.10 -4.71
CA PRO A 677 20.24 29.02 -5.29
C PRO A 677 18.83 29.46 -5.68
N TYR A 678 18.25 30.48 -5.03
CA TYR A 678 16.89 30.93 -5.33
C TYR A 678 16.83 31.65 -6.69
N GLU A 679 17.85 32.45 -7.01
CA GLU A 679 17.98 33.07 -8.34
C GLU A 679 18.26 32.03 -9.44
N ALA A 680 19.07 31.01 -9.14
CA ALA A 680 19.27 29.89 -10.05
C ALA A 680 17.95 29.14 -10.31
N MET A 681 17.22 28.78 -9.26
CA MET A 681 15.91 28.14 -9.36
C MET A 681 14.91 29.00 -10.14
N LYS A 682 14.87 30.32 -9.90
CA LYS A 682 14.00 31.23 -10.64
C LYS A 682 14.24 31.18 -12.14
N THR A 683 15.52 31.15 -12.54
CA THR A 683 15.91 31.09 -13.96
C THR A 683 15.60 29.73 -14.57
N ASP A 684 15.86 28.67 -13.80
CA ASP A 684 15.91 27.29 -14.31
C ASP A 684 14.61 26.49 -14.00
N CYS A 685 13.63 27.11 -13.34
CA CYS A 685 12.42 26.46 -12.81
C CYS A 685 11.62 25.71 -13.87
N HIS A 686 11.49 26.26 -15.07
CA HIS A 686 10.72 25.64 -16.15
C HIS A 686 11.32 24.29 -16.60
N GLN A 687 12.63 24.09 -16.44
CA GLN A 687 13.33 22.90 -16.93
C GLN A 687 13.60 21.87 -15.83
N HIS A 688 13.92 22.32 -14.61
CA HIS A 688 14.46 21.44 -13.57
C HIS A 688 13.62 21.34 -12.30
N PHE A 689 12.72 22.30 -12.04
CA PHE A 689 12.06 22.41 -10.74
C PHE A 689 10.53 22.37 -10.79
N ASP A 690 9.93 21.79 -9.76
CA ASP A 690 8.54 22.04 -9.39
C ASP A 690 8.52 23.06 -8.24
N THR A 691 7.96 24.22 -8.56
CA THR A 691 7.83 25.38 -7.65
C THR A 691 6.35 25.68 -7.38
N SER A 692 5.45 24.77 -7.73
CA SER A 692 4.00 25.00 -7.64
C SER A 692 3.47 25.13 -6.21
N ASP A 693 4.21 24.62 -5.23
CA ASP A 693 3.89 24.69 -3.80
C ASP A 693 4.54 25.90 -3.09
N TYR A 694 5.33 26.73 -3.80
CA TYR A 694 5.83 28.01 -3.26
C TYR A 694 4.67 29.00 -3.02
N PRO A 695 4.79 29.94 -2.07
CA PRO A 695 3.86 31.06 -1.96
C PRO A 695 3.79 31.89 -3.25
N LYS A 696 2.60 32.39 -3.61
CA LYS A 696 2.41 33.22 -4.83
C LYS A 696 3.23 34.51 -4.80
N ASP A 697 3.41 35.05 -3.60
CA ASP A 697 4.12 36.27 -3.24
C ASP A 697 5.46 35.97 -2.56
N ASN A 698 6.09 34.83 -2.90
CA ASN A 698 7.39 34.47 -2.35
C ASN A 698 8.44 35.59 -2.59
N SER A 699 9.29 35.82 -1.59
CA SER A 699 10.28 36.91 -1.56
C SER A 699 11.35 36.82 -2.66
N TYR A 700 11.45 35.67 -3.32
CA TYR A 700 12.41 35.39 -4.40
C TYR A 700 11.84 35.73 -5.79
N GLY A 701 10.51 35.90 -5.90
CA GLY A 701 9.82 36.10 -7.18
C GLY A 701 9.91 34.89 -8.11
N ILE A 702 9.98 33.68 -7.56
CA ILE A 702 9.99 32.42 -8.31
C ILE A 702 8.56 32.13 -8.82
N PRO A 703 8.35 31.89 -10.13
CA PRO A 703 7.03 31.58 -10.66
C PRO A 703 6.58 30.18 -10.22
N GLN A 704 5.28 29.99 -10.01
CA GLN A 704 4.69 28.67 -9.69
C GLN A 704 4.51 27.84 -10.96
N VAL A 705 5.36 26.84 -11.18
CA VAL A 705 5.33 25.99 -12.40
C VAL A 705 5.45 24.50 -12.06
N ASN A 706 5.18 23.64 -13.06
CA ASN A 706 5.48 22.20 -13.02
C ASN A 706 4.76 21.36 -11.96
N LYS A 707 3.55 21.77 -11.55
CA LYS A 707 2.74 21.09 -10.52
C LYS A 707 2.64 19.57 -10.68
N LYS A 708 3.32 18.85 -9.79
CA LYS A 708 3.39 17.38 -9.73
C LYS A 708 3.83 16.74 -11.05
N VAL A 709 4.70 17.41 -11.80
CA VAL A 709 5.35 16.82 -12.99
C VAL A 709 6.39 15.80 -12.51
N LEU A 710 6.33 14.57 -13.06
CA LEU A 710 7.18 13.46 -12.64
C LEU A 710 8.66 13.75 -12.94
N GLY A 711 9.53 13.44 -11.98
CA GLY A 711 10.99 13.57 -12.14
C GLY A 711 11.56 14.97 -11.94
N MET A 712 10.73 16.01 -11.79
CA MET A 712 11.19 17.35 -11.43
C MET A 712 11.64 17.40 -9.98
N MET A 713 12.61 18.27 -9.67
CA MET A 713 13.05 18.52 -8.30
C MET A 713 12.16 19.56 -7.63
N LYS A 714 11.64 19.28 -6.44
CA LYS A 714 11.00 20.28 -5.58
C LYS A 714 11.92 20.64 -4.42
N ASP A 715 11.80 21.86 -3.94
CA ASP A 715 12.34 22.24 -2.64
C ASP A 715 11.34 21.88 -1.54
N GLU A 716 11.73 20.95 -0.67
CA GLU A 716 10.88 20.40 0.39
C GLU A 716 10.43 21.46 1.40
N ASN A 717 11.18 22.54 1.53
CA ASN A 717 10.85 23.64 2.44
C ASN A 717 9.96 24.71 1.80
N ASN A 718 9.60 24.58 0.51
CA ASN A 718 8.75 25.54 -0.22
C ASN A 718 9.20 27.00 -0.08
N GLY A 719 10.51 27.24 -0.12
CA GLY A 719 11.12 28.56 0.05
C GLY A 719 11.41 28.96 1.49
N CYS A 720 11.07 28.15 2.50
CA CYS A 720 11.47 28.44 3.87
C CYS A 720 12.97 28.14 4.06
N ILE A 721 13.69 29.09 4.67
CA ILE A 721 15.16 29.02 4.76
C ILE A 721 15.56 27.94 5.76
N MET A 722 16.31 26.93 5.32
CA MET A 722 16.98 25.98 6.21
C MET A 722 18.22 26.64 6.84
N THR A 723 18.27 26.74 8.16
CA THR A 723 19.37 27.39 8.90
C THR A 723 20.46 26.40 9.32
N ASP A 724 20.08 25.16 9.63
CA ASP A 724 21.00 24.16 10.16
C ASP A 724 20.68 22.77 9.62
N TYR A 725 21.73 21.98 9.39
CA TYR A 725 21.66 20.55 9.13
C TYR A 725 22.66 19.82 10.02
N ILE A 726 22.24 18.69 10.61
CA ILE A 726 23.10 17.75 11.33
C ILE A 726 22.75 16.33 10.93
N GLY A 727 23.69 15.61 10.31
CA GLY A 727 23.58 14.19 9.95
C GLY A 727 24.48 13.30 10.80
N LEU A 728 23.88 12.33 11.50
CA LEU A 728 24.63 11.38 12.34
C LEU A 728 24.90 10.06 11.62
N ARG A 729 23.88 9.54 10.92
CA ARG A 729 23.95 8.34 10.07
C ARG A 729 22.78 8.34 9.09
N SER A 730 22.79 7.41 8.14
CA SER A 730 21.64 7.14 7.26
C SER A 730 20.34 7.07 8.08
N LYS A 731 19.33 7.84 7.64
CA LYS A 731 18.00 7.97 8.26
C LYS A 731 17.98 8.51 9.70
N LEU A 732 19.06 9.18 10.11
CA LEU A 732 19.14 9.87 11.40
C LEU A 732 19.86 11.20 11.21
N TYR A 733 19.07 12.22 10.92
CA TYR A 733 19.50 13.60 10.76
C TYR A 733 18.43 14.55 11.33
N THR A 734 18.80 15.80 11.53
CA THR A 734 17.89 16.88 11.87
C THR A 734 18.18 18.10 11.03
N THR A 735 17.14 18.85 10.72
CA THR A 735 17.20 20.11 9.98
C THR A 735 16.43 21.16 10.77
N LYS A 736 16.94 22.39 10.77
CA LYS A 736 16.23 23.55 11.33
C LYS A 736 15.82 24.47 10.19
N VAL A 737 14.56 24.88 10.19
CA VAL A 737 13.99 25.83 9.23
C VAL A 737 13.64 27.11 9.98
N ALA A 738 13.82 28.26 9.35
CA ALA A 738 13.45 29.56 9.91
C ALA A 738 11.94 29.59 10.21
N ILE A 739 11.58 30.09 11.39
CA ILE A 739 10.20 30.15 11.85
C ILE A 739 9.45 31.20 11.02
N THR A 740 8.30 30.84 10.47
CA THR A 740 7.42 31.80 9.76
C THR A 740 6.38 32.43 10.71
N ASP A 741 5.83 33.58 10.34
CA ASP A 741 4.73 34.22 11.11
C ASP A 741 3.49 33.32 11.27
N ASP A 742 3.25 32.43 10.31
CA ASP A 742 2.15 31.47 10.37
C ASP A 742 2.43 30.31 11.35
N ASP A 743 3.70 29.92 11.53
CA ASP A 743 4.10 28.97 12.57
C ASP A 743 3.90 29.57 13.96
N ILE A 744 4.19 30.86 14.13
CA ILE A 744 3.95 31.60 15.38
C ILE A 744 2.44 31.69 15.66
N LYS A 745 1.59 31.92 14.65
CA LYS A 745 0.13 31.92 14.83
C LYS A 745 -0.41 30.54 15.20
N LYS A 746 0.10 29.46 14.60
CA LYS A 746 -0.29 28.08 14.97
C LYS A 746 0.12 27.73 16.39
N LEU A 747 1.31 28.13 16.82
CA LEU A 747 1.80 27.93 18.20
C LEU A 747 1.05 28.76 19.24
N ARG A 748 0.48 29.91 18.86
CA ARG A 748 -0.34 30.75 19.73
C ARG A 748 -1.82 30.36 19.75
N GLY A 749 -2.27 29.52 18.82
CA GLY A 749 -3.66 29.06 18.67
C GLY A 749 -3.94 27.64 19.16
N SER A 750 -2.95 26.95 19.73
CA SER A 750 -3.03 25.59 20.29
C SER A 750 -3.28 25.57 21.79
#